data_AF-A0A0K1ER63-F1
#
_entry.id   AF-A0A0K1ER63-F1
#
_cell.length_a   1.000
_cell.length_b   1.000
_cell.length_c   1.000
_cell.angle_alpha   90.00
_cell.angle_beta   90.00
_cell.angle_gamma   90.00
#
_symmetry.space_group_name_H-M   'P 1'
#
loop_
_entity.id
_entity.type
_entity.pdbx_description
1 polymer ?
#
loop_
_entity_poly.entity_id
_entity_poly.type
_entity_poly.pdbx_seq_one_letter_code
_entity_poly.pdbx_strand_id
1 'polypeptide(L)'
;MDAHQELLEAAARGDQATVTRLLEADTRLERADEQGATALHHAAGGGHQALALHLLSLGADLDAEDRDGCTPAASAAKEGHLGVLQALADRGASLDRALVEAASHGHAAGVDLCLARGASLEAHDEYGETALHKAAERGDVEVLRALLAHQPDLDRANINGWTALMRAAGEGHLSAVQRLLDRGATVNHTSMFGEETALSWASSRGHLDVVNALLGAGALLLGTGSVHPLQAAASEGHTAVVARLCDAGADVNDTRDALDDDTALSRAARGGHLETVDLLLARGAALSERAILNAAERGNEAVVERLLSAGAPLPDDFLMKAAEGGQATLVKLALDRGQPADSPGGYWKRTPLAAAAAAGALDAVKLLLDAGADPNAKDGDGKSPVRLAVDRSAHDVAQLLVSRGGRAERKELFEHAACGELARVQALLDERVNPDVRAQLGRTSLHEAAALGHAAVVDALLQAGADPNLTDDDGFTPLMDASDFGHAPIAAALLDAGADPFVKDAQQFTAFALAERGGHRAVITLFREREVDRDWRPDLFEAARTGDRAALVRLHEKGRPLHLTEYGASILHLSAEAGHLDVVRFALDRGLSAHDRNGSGRTPLFAAATAGHVDIVRELLARGADPSTTDTYEEPALVSAAARGHTEIVRTLAAAGADVDAADGEGKRALDRALDYGNDETALALLALGASADATTLALTLDDKPDIARVLIQRGLPLPGHASAARRLAVALWAEGVDATFDDPGAAVLESATSDDLDVLRALLEHGLDPNAKDEHGDTPLLRARARAEAPIEALLEAHGAKAVGGLLQRANAGDPITAEAIEAALAGGDRLDTADDEGLTALHHVAKAGDEASVEALIAANAPLDGLTTDGLTPLLLALAEKHPPVVDLLTKAGASLTAGSDEHWSTAAHHLAMKQLDRARELVALGASTTWLLHAAAGTGDLAAVALASELGASAAFVRQQGFTAARAAAESGVRAVLDEVLRLGSSREGVLHGAVDSGNPAMIRYVLDTLGVDLDAKDAWARTPLHQTAFADAALAALLLDAGADPNIPDERGETPLFYAVEQENIALIKLLLARGARAGHANENGETVAHRARWSDAEVKRALGLPTRSSSHGGYGGDGSDDDESSDDESSDDSEEAGDD
;
A
#
# COMPACT_ATOMS: atom_id res chain seq x y z
N MET A 1 -38.92 -14.65 -24.41
CA MET A 1 -38.14 -15.35 -23.38
C MET A 1 -37.13 -16.21 -24.10
N ASP A 2 -35.87 -16.14 -23.70
CA ASP A 2 -34.85 -17.11 -24.14
C ASP A 2 -35.31 -18.51 -23.70
N ALA A 3 -35.16 -19.53 -24.55
CA ALA A 3 -35.55 -20.91 -24.24
C ALA A 3 -34.80 -21.45 -23.01
N HIS A 4 -33.62 -20.90 -22.73
CA HIS A 4 -32.85 -21.14 -21.52
C HIS A 4 -33.52 -20.57 -20.26
N GLN A 5 -34.01 -19.33 -20.30
CA GLN A 5 -34.76 -18.74 -19.18
C GLN A 5 -36.05 -19.52 -18.89
N GLU A 6 -36.74 -19.96 -19.95
CA GLU A 6 -37.95 -20.79 -19.82
C GLU A 6 -37.65 -22.15 -19.17
N LEU A 7 -36.47 -22.74 -19.44
CA LEU A 7 -36.01 -23.99 -18.81
C LEU A 7 -35.83 -23.83 -17.30
N LEU A 8 -35.15 -22.77 -16.86
CA LEU A 8 -34.90 -22.51 -15.43
C LEU A 8 -36.20 -22.21 -14.68
N GLU A 9 -37.09 -21.40 -15.26
CA GLU A 9 -38.42 -21.12 -14.68
C GLU A 9 -39.32 -22.37 -14.64
N ALA A 10 -39.22 -23.25 -15.63
CA ALA A 10 -39.91 -24.53 -15.62
C ALA A 10 -39.34 -25.46 -14.54
N ALA A 11 -38.01 -25.45 -14.34
CA ALA A 11 -37.35 -26.23 -13.30
C ALA A 11 -37.74 -25.75 -11.89
N ALA A 12 -37.75 -24.44 -11.63
CA ALA A 12 -38.18 -23.85 -10.37
C ALA A 12 -39.65 -24.16 -10.03
N ARG A 13 -40.51 -24.32 -11.05
CA ARG A 13 -41.94 -24.68 -10.89
C ARG A 13 -42.21 -26.18 -10.88
N GLY A 14 -41.22 -27.02 -11.14
CA GLY A 14 -41.39 -28.47 -11.18
C GLY A 14 -42.09 -28.98 -12.44
N ASP A 15 -42.15 -28.20 -13.52
CA ASP A 15 -42.79 -28.59 -14.77
C ASP A 15 -41.87 -29.51 -15.58
N GLN A 16 -41.85 -30.79 -15.18
CA GLN A 16 -41.04 -31.81 -15.82
C GLN A 16 -41.32 -31.95 -17.33
N ALA A 17 -42.57 -31.79 -17.77
CA ALA A 17 -42.92 -31.93 -19.18
C ALA A 17 -42.29 -30.83 -20.04
N THR A 18 -42.31 -29.59 -19.55
CA THR A 18 -41.66 -28.47 -20.22
C THR A 18 -40.15 -28.57 -20.17
N VAL A 19 -39.57 -28.98 -19.04
CA VAL A 19 -38.11 -29.20 -18.90
C VAL A 19 -37.62 -30.27 -19.89
N THR A 20 -38.26 -31.44 -19.96
CA THR A 20 -37.88 -32.50 -20.91
C THR A 20 -37.98 -32.01 -22.36
N ARG A 21 -39.08 -31.33 -22.73
CA ARG A 21 -39.26 -30.77 -24.08
C ARG A 21 -38.16 -29.77 -24.46
N LEU A 22 -37.76 -28.91 -23.52
CA LEU A 22 -36.74 -27.89 -23.77
C LEU A 22 -35.32 -28.49 -23.88
N LEU A 23 -35.02 -29.51 -23.08
CA LEU A 23 -33.75 -30.25 -23.17
C LEU A 23 -33.64 -31.07 -24.46
N GLU A 24 -34.74 -31.63 -24.97
CA GLU A 24 -34.80 -32.28 -26.30
C GLU A 24 -34.60 -31.29 -27.47
N ALA A 25 -34.86 -30.00 -27.25
CA ALA A 25 -34.71 -28.94 -28.25
C ALA A 25 -33.28 -28.35 -28.33
N ASP A 26 -32.27 -29.11 -27.92
CA ASP A 26 -30.84 -28.73 -27.91
C ASP A 26 -30.48 -27.62 -26.90
N THR A 27 -31.28 -27.46 -25.83
CA THR A 27 -30.93 -26.57 -24.71
C THR A 27 -29.88 -27.26 -23.83
N ARG A 28 -28.75 -26.58 -23.59
CA ARG A 28 -27.66 -27.10 -22.74
C ARG A 28 -28.15 -27.27 -21.29
N LEU A 29 -28.07 -28.50 -20.77
CA LEU A 29 -28.49 -28.88 -19.41
C LEU A 29 -27.77 -28.08 -18.31
N GLU A 30 -26.45 -27.88 -18.45
CA GLU A 30 -25.61 -27.14 -17.50
C GLU A 30 -25.58 -25.63 -17.70
N ARG A 31 -26.44 -25.08 -18.56
CA ARG A 31 -26.46 -23.64 -18.75
C ARG A 31 -27.10 -23.00 -17.51
N ALA A 32 -26.31 -22.24 -16.79
CA ALA A 32 -26.71 -21.50 -15.59
C ALA A 32 -27.32 -20.12 -15.89
N ASP A 33 -28.04 -19.56 -14.91
CA ASP A 33 -28.45 -18.14 -14.92
C ASP A 33 -27.29 -17.18 -14.63
N GLU A 34 -27.61 -15.89 -14.48
CA GLU A 34 -26.65 -14.83 -14.17
C GLU A 34 -25.96 -15.03 -12.81
N GLN A 35 -26.52 -15.84 -11.91
CA GLN A 35 -25.94 -16.14 -10.60
C GLN A 35 -25.13 -17.45 -10.61
N GLY A 36 -25.10 -18.18 -11.73
CA GLY A 36 -24.42 -19.47 -11.81
C GLY A 36 -25.32 -20.66 -11.43
N ALA A 37 -26.60 -20.45 -11.12
CA ALA A 37 -27.50 -21.51 -10.72
C ALA A 37 -28.06 -22.30 -11.93
N THR A 38 -27.93 -23.62 -11.87
CA THR A 38 -28.38 -24.56 -12.93
C THR A 38 -29.85 -24.97 -12.76
N ALA A 39 -30.41 -25.65 -13.76
CA ALA A 39 -31.77 -26.21 -13.65
C ALA A 39 -31.92 -27.15 -12.44
N LEU A 40 -30.84 -27.83 -12.02
CA LEU A 40 -30.86 -28.69 -10.84
C LEU A 40 -30.94 -27.86 -9.54
N HIS A 41 -30.27 -26.71 -9.45
CA HIS A 41 -30.41 -25.78 -8.32
C HIS A 41 -31.84 -25.31 -8.16
N HIS A 42 -32.47 -24.86 -9.26
CA HIS A 42 -33.85 -24.39 -9.28
C HIS A 42 -34.85 -25.49 -8.93
N ALA A 43 -34.65 -26.71 -9.46
CA ALA A 43 -35.48 -27.86 -9.09
C ALA A 43 -35.30 -28.26 -7.62
N ALA A 44 -34.08 -28.13 -7.08
CA ALA A 44 -33.76 -28.49 -5.71
C ALA A 44 -34.30 -27.47 -4.69
N GLY A 45 -34.09 -26.18 -4.93
CA GLY A 45 -34.68 -25.08 -4.17
C GLY A 45 -36.20 -24.97 -4.31
N GLY A 46 -36.78 -25.45 -5.41
CA GLY A 46 -38.23 -25.56 -5.57
C GLY A 46 -38.86 -26.80 -4.91
N GLY A 47 -38.06 -27.71 -4.36
CA GLY A 47 -38.54 -28.91 -3.67
C GLY A 47 -39.02 -30.04 -4.59
N HIS A 48 -38.68 -29.99 -5.88
CA HIS A 48 -39.21 -30.90 -6.91
C HIS A 48 -38.39 -32.18 -7.03
N GLN A 49 -38.50 -33.07 -6.04
CA GLN A 49 -37.70 -34.30 -5.96
C GLN A 49 -37.73 -35.15 -7.25
N ALA A 50 -38.91 -35.36 -7.84
CA ALA A 50 -39.03 -36.17 -9.06
C ALA A 50 -38.28 -35.53 -10.24
N LEU A 51 -38.32 -34.20 -10.34
CA LEU A 51 -37.62 -33.46 -11.39
C LEU A 51 -36.12 -33.43 -11.15
N ALA A 52 -35.66 -33.19 -9.93
CA ALA A 52 -34.24 -33.24 -9.57
C ALA A 52 -33.62 -34.61 -9.90
N LEU A 53 -34.33 -35.70 -9.57
CA LEU A 53 -33.93 -37.05 -9.92
C LEU A 53 -33.89 -37.30 -11.43
N HIS A 54 -34.84 -36.70 -12.18
CA HIS A 54 -34.86 -36.78 -13.63
C HIS A 54 -33.67 -36.03 -14.25
N LEU A 55 -33.39 -34.80 -13.81
CA LEU A 55 -32.24 -34.01 -14.25
C LEU A 55 -30.91 -34.75 -14.02
N LEU A 56 -30.74 -35.37 -12.85
CA LEU A 56 -29.57 -36.21 -12.57
C LEU A 56 -29.48 -37.43 -13.49
N SER A 57 -30.62 -38.04 -13.84
CA SER A 57 -30.64 -39.15 -14.81
C SER A 57 -30.23 -38.73 -16.23
N LEU A 58 -30.34 -37.44 -16.54
CA LEU A 58 -29.89 -36.83 -17.79
C LEU A 58 -28.42 -36.37 -17.73
N GLY A 59 -27.73 -36.62 -16.62
CA GLY A 59 -26.33 -36.26 -16.43
C GLY A 59 -26.11 -34.86 -15.86
N ALA A 60 -27.10 -34.29 -15.17
CA ALA A 60 -26.91 -33.01 -14.48
C ALA A 60 -25.79 -33.13 -13.44
N ASP A 61 -24.93 -32.13 -13.36
CA ASP A 61 -23.86 -32.10 -12.36
C ASP A 61 -24.45 -31.99 -10.95
N LEU A 62 -24.15 -32.99 -10.12
CA LEU A 62 -24.71 -33.17 -8.78
C LEU A 62 -24.22 -32.10 -7.80
N ASP A 63 -22.98 -31.65 -7.97
CA ASP A 63 -22.27 -30.72 -7.09
C ASP A 63 -21.86 -29.44 -7.82
N ALA A 64 -22.60 -29.06 -8.88
CA ALA A 64 -22.41 -27.77 -9.54
C ALA A 64 -22.49 -26.64 -8.51
N GLU A 65 -21.54 -25.71 -8.55
CA GLU A 65 -21.50 -24.55 -7.66
C GLU A 65 -21.99 -23.30 -8.40
N ASP A 66 -22.89 -22.54 -7.78
CA ASP A 66 -23.20 -21.18 -8.22
C ASP A 66 -22.10 -20.18 -7.79
N ARG A 67 -22.29 -18.89 -8.09
CA ARG A 67 -21.28 -17.85 -7.76
C ARG A 67 -21.03 -17.66 -6.27
N ASP A 68 -21.95 -18.10 -5.41
CA ASP A 68 -21.82 -18.02 -3.95
C ASP A 68 -21.31 -19.35 -3.35
N GLY A 69 -20.93 -20.30 -4.22
CA GLY A 69 -20.51 -21.65 -3.84
C GLY A 69 -21.65 -22.52 -3.33
N CYS A 70 -22.91 -22.18 -3.62
CA CYS A 70 -24.05 -23.01 -3.24
C CYS A 70 -24.22 -24.16 -4.23
N THR A 71 -24.36 -25.38 -3.71
CA THR A 71 -24.69 -26.59 -4.48
C THR A 71 -26.21 -26.82 -4.53
N PRO A 72 -26.73 -27.70 -5.42
CA PRO A 72 -28.16 -28.04 -5.41
C PRO A 72 -28.63 -28.63 -4.07
N ALA A 73 -27.76 -29.37 -3.38
CA ALA A 73 -28.03 -29.85 -2.02
C ALA A 73 -28.13 -28.69 -1.03
N ALA A 74 -27.27 -27.67 -1.16
CA ALA A 74 -27.33 -26.46 -0.35
C ALA A 74 -28.60 -25.64 -0.63
N SER A 75 -29.05 -25.51 -1.89
CA SER A 75 -30.33 -24.86 -2.22
C SER A 75 -31.53 -25.60 -1.63
N ALA A 76 -31.54 -26.94 -1.66
CA ALA A 76 -32.58 -27.74 -1.01
C ALA A 76 -32.55 -27.59 0.53
N ALA A 77 -31.36 -27.51 1.12
CA ALA A 77 -31.18 -27.32 2.55
C ALA A 77 -31.62 -25.93 3.02
N LYS A 78 -31.28 -24.87 2.27
CA LYS A 78 -31.70 -23.47 2.48
C LYS A 78 -33.22 -23.32 2.53
N GLU A 79 -33.92 -23.95 1.60
CA GLU A 79 -35.40 -23.90 1.51
C GLU A 79 -36.10 -24.97 2.37
N GLY A 80 -35.34 -25.81 3.10
CA GLY A 80 -35.89 -26.80 4.02
C GLY A 80 -36.51 -28.04 3.35
N HIS A 81 -36.15 -28.32 2.10
CA HIS A 81 -36.68 -29.43 1.30
C HIS A 81 -35.99 -30.76 1.58
N LEU A 82 -36.27 -31.32 2.76
CA LEU A 82 -35.63 -32.55 3.27
C LEU A 82 -35.70 -33.74 2.31
N GLY A 83 -36.81 -33.93 1.59
CA GLY A 83 -36.97 -35.04 0.64
C GLY A 83 -36.03 -34.95 -0.58
N VAL A 84 -35.77 -33.73 -1.04
CA VAL A 84 -34.80 -33.48 -2.12
C VAL A 84 -33.38 -33.63 -1.58
N LEU A 85 -33.08 -32.98 -0.45
CA LEU A 85 -31.78 -33.08 0.22
C LEU A 85 -31.40 -34.54 0.47
N GLN A 86 -32.35 -35.36 0.93
CA GLN A 86 -32.19 -36.80 1.13
C GLN A 86 -31.87 -37.53 -0.18
N ALA A 87 -32.57 -37.21 -1.26
CA ALA A 87 -32.39 -37.84 -2.55
C ALA A 87 -31.03 -37.50 -3.21
N LEU A 88 -30.53 -36.29 -2.97
CA LEU A 88 -29.21 -35.82 -3.40
C LEU A 88 -28.10 -36.47 -2.54
N ALA A 89 -28.28 -36.50 -1.21
CA ALA A 89 -27.37 -37.17 -0.29
C ALA A 89 -27.22 -38.67 -0.59
N ASP A 90 -28.32 -39.36 -0.92
CA ASP A 90 -28.31 -40.79 -1.31
C ASP A 90 -27.50 -41.06 -2.59
N ARG A 91 -27.21 -40.02 -3.38
CA ARG A 91 -26.41 -40.07 -4.62
C ARG A 91 -24.97 -39.60 -4.44
N GLY A 92 -24.57 -39.24 -3.21
CA GLY A 92 -23.22 -38.81 -2.88
C GLY A 92 -22.95 -37.33 -3.09
N ALA A 93 -23.99 -36.48 -3.07
CA ALA A 93 -23.79 -35.02 -3.11
C ALA A 93 -22.99 -34.54 -1.90
N SER A 94 -22.16 -33.51 -2.09
CA SER A 94 -21.46 -32.83 -1.00
C SER A 94 -22.47 -32.12 -0.08
N LEU A 95 -22.37 -32.36 1.22
CA LEU A 95 -23.30 -31.85 2.23
C LEU A 95 -22.69 -30.77 3.13
N ASP A 96 -21.44 -30.39 2.91
CA ASP A 96 -20.72 -29.41 3.72
C ASP A 96 -21.39 -28.03 3.64
N ARG A 97 -21.61 -27.52 2.43
CA ARG A 97 -22.35 -26.27 2.24
C ARG A 97 -23.83 -26.40 2.67
N ALA A 98 -24.43 -27.57 2.44
CA ALA A 98 -25.82 -27.83 2.83
C ALA A 98 -26.03 -27.80 4.35
N LEU A 99 -25.05 -28.23 5.13
CA LEU A 99 -25.08 -28.14 6.59
C LEU A 99 -25.11 -26.67 7.06
N VAL A 100 -24.24 -25.83 6.49
CA VAL A 100 -24.16 -24.39 6.83
C VAL A 100 -25.47 -23.68 6.46
N GLU A 101 -25.99 -23.93 5.26
CA GLU A 101 -27.25 -23.32 4.80
C GLU A 101 -28.47 -23.78 5.60
N ALA A 102 -28.55 -25.07 5.95
CA ALA A 102 -29.61 -25.58 6.82
C ALA A 102 -29.60 -24.88 8.19
N ALA A 103 -28.41 -24.69 8.77
CA ALA A 103 -28.26 -23.99 10.04
C ALA A 103 -28.60 -22.50 9.94
N SER A 104 -28.18 -21.83 8.87
CA SER A 104 -28.48 -20.42 8.58
C SER A 104 -29.97 -20.14 8.37
N HIS A 105 -30.78 -21.16 8.07
CA HIS A 105 -32.22 -20.99 7.85
C HIS A 105 -33.09 -21.67 8.93
N GLY A 106 -32.47 -22.32 9.92
CA GLY A 106 -33.18 -22.92 11.06
C GLY A 106 -33.74 -24.32 10.81
N HIS A 107 -33.24 -25.04 9.81
CA HIS A 107 -33.76 -26.35 9.41
C HIS A 107 -33.07 -27.49 10.16
N ALA A 108 -33.42 -27.69 11.44
CA ALA A 108 -32.81 -28.71 12.31
C ALA A 108 -32.83 -30.14 11.71
N ALA A 109 -33.93 -30.53 11.05
CA ALA A 109 -34.01 -31.84 10.39
C ALA A 109 -33.05 -31.98 9.18
N GLY A 110 -32.76 -30.87 8.50
CA GLY A 110 -31.74 -30.83 7.44
C GLY A 110 -30.33 -30.96 8.02
N VAL A 111 -30.07 -30.28 9.14
CA VAL A 111 -28.79 -30.39 9.88
C VAL A 111 -28.56 -31.83 10.36
N ASP A 112 -29.54 -32.46 11.00
CA ASP A 112 -29.47 -33.85 11.46
C ASP A 112 -29.18 -34.80 10.28
N LEU A 113 -29.84 -34.58 9.14
CA LEU A 113 -29.61 -35.38 7.94
C LEU A 113 -28.19 -35.20 7.41
N CYS A 114 -27.70 -33.97 7.28
CA CYS A 114 -26.34 -33.69 6.78
C CYS A 114 -25.28 -34.35 7.69
N LEU A 115 -25.39 -34.18 9.01
CA LEU A 115 -24.47 -34.80 9.96
C LEU A 115 -24.54 -36.33 9.94
N ALA A 116 -25.73 -36.91 9.85
CA ALA A 116 -25.91 -38.37 9.73
C ALA A 116 -25.32 -38.95 8.44
N ARG A 117 -25.12 -38.11 7.42
CA ARG A 117 -24.56 -38.48 6.11
C ARG A 117 -23.10 -38.05 5.92
N GLY A 118 -22.44 -37.61 7.00
CA GLY A 118 -21.00 -37.37 7.01
C GLY A 118 -20.57 -35.98 6.56
N ALA A 119 -21.47 -34.99 6.55
CA ALA A 119 -21.07 -33.59 6.38
C ALA A 119 -20.06 -33.20 7.47
N SER A 120 -19.03 -32.45 7.08
CA SER A 120 -18.04 -31.93 8.01
C SER A 120 -18.69 -30.90 8.93
N LEU A 121 -18.57 -31.14 10.25
CA LEU A 121 -19.09 -30.23 11.27
C LEU A 121 -18.40 -28.85 11.25
N GLU A 122 -17.17 -28.82 10.75
CA GLU A 122 -16.33 -27.63 10.63
C GLU A 122 -16.34 -27.03 9.21
N ALA A 123 -17.24 -27.50 8.35
CA ALA A 123 -17.53 -26.83 7.08
C ALA A 123 -17.95 -25.38 7.33
N HIS A 124 -17.51 -24.48 6.45
CA HIS A 124 -17.73 -23.05 6.58
C HIS A 124 -18.10 -22.40 5.25
N ASP A 125 -18.73 -21.24 5.33
CA ASP A 125 -18.94 -20.36 4.18
C ASP A 125 -17.68 -19.55 3.82
N GLU A 126 -17.82 -18.63 2.86
CA GLU A 126 -16.77 -17.72 2.40
C GLU A 126 -16.24 -16.76 3.49
N TYR A 127 -17.03 -16.52 4.54
CA TYR A 127 -16.64 -15.69 5.69
C TYR A 127 -16.01 -16.52 6.80
N GLY A 128 -15.78 -17.82 6.57
CA GLY A 128 -15.28 -18.75 7.58
C GLY A 128 -16.34 -19.07 8.65
N GLU A 129 -17.62 -18.78 8.43
CA GLU A 129 -18.69 -19.08 9.38
C GLU A 129 -19.15 -20.53 9.24
N THR A 130 -19.03 -21.28 10.32
CA THR A 130 -19.57 -22.64 10.42
C THR A 130 -21.07 -22.66 10.69
N ALA A 131 -21.68 -23.84 10.56
CA ALA A 131 -23.07 -24.06 10.95
C ALA A 131 -23.34 -23.63 12.42
N LEU A 132 -22.34 -23.77 13.31
CA LEU A 132 -22.45 -23.33 14.70
C LEU A 132 -22.55 -21.80 14.83
N HIS A 133 -21.78 -21.04 14.02
CA HIS A 133 -21.84 -19.58 13.97
C HIS A 133 -23.23 -19.10 13.54
N LYS A 134 -23.76 -19.65 12.44
CA LYS A 134 -25.08 -19.28 11.91
C LYS A 134 -26.21 -19.63 12.88
N ALA A 135 -26.14 -20.79 13.52
CA ALA A 135 -27.12 -21.21 14.52
C ALA A 135 -27.08 -20.31 15.77
N ALA A 136 -25.88 -19.88 16.17
CA ALA A 136 -25.67 -18.98 17.29
C ALA A 136 -26.14 -17.55 17.00
N GLU A 137 -25.87 -17.02 15.80
CA GLU A 137 -26.36 -15.72 15.30
C GLU A 137 -27.89 -15.68 15.26
N ARG A 138 -28.57 -16.74 14.81
CA ARG A 138 -30.04 -16.82 14.81
C ARG A 138 -30.66 -17.09 16.18
N GLY A 139 -29.85 -17.59 17.12
CA GLY A 139 -30.34 -18.07 18.40
C GLY A 139 -31.21 -19.32 18.29
N ASP A 140 -31.07 -20.11 17.23
CA ASP A 140 -31.88 -21.31 17.01
C ASP A 140 -31.41 -22.45 17.90
N VAL A 141 -32.15 -22.61 19.01
CA VAL A 141 -31.86 -23.58 20.06
C VAL A 141 -31.91 -25.03 19.57
N GLU A 142 -32.78 -25.36 18.62
CA GLU A 142 -32.92 -26.75 18.16
C GLU A 142 -31.81 -27.12 17.18
N VAL A 143 -31.42 -26.19 16.29
CA VAL A 143 -30.22 -26.35 15.46
C VAL A 143 -28.96 -26.41 16.32
N LEU A 144 -28.81 -25.51 17.30
CA LEU A 144 -27.69 -25.55 18.26
C LEU A 144 -27.65 -26.88 19.01
N ARG A 145 -28.81 -27.42 19.42
CA ARG A 145 -28.87 -28.73 20.09
C ARG A 145 -28.38 -29.85 19.18
N ALA A 146 -28.80 -29.87 17.92
CA ALA A 146 -28.37 -30.84 16.92
C ALA A 146 -26.85 -30.78 16.70
N LEU A 147 -26.30 -29.59 16.45
CA LEU A 147 -24.86 -29.40 16.23
C LEU A 147 -24.04 -29.77 17.47
N LEU A 148 -24.42 -29.26 18.65
CA LEU A 148 -23.69 -29.51 19.90
C LEU A 148 -23.75 -30.97 20.36
N ALA A 149 -24.64 -31.80 19.81
CA ALA A 149 -24.65 -33.25 20.07
C ALA A 149 -23.43 -33.96 19.46
N HIS A 150 -22.80 -33.35 18.45
CA HIS A 150 -21.66 -33.90 17.71
C HIS A 150 -20.29 -33.31 18.11
N GLN A 151 -20.22 -32.55 19.21
CA GLN A 151 -18.99 -31.96 19.76
C GLN A 151 -18.18 -31.09 18.77
N PRO A 152 -18.77 -29.99 18.24
CA PRO A 152 -18.06 -29.05 17.37
C PRO A 152 -16.95 -28.31 18.13
N ASP A 153 -15.99 -27.77 17.40
CA ASP A 153 -15.08 -26.78 17.96
C ASP A 153 -15.85 -25.49 18.30
N LEU A 154 -16.01 -25.22 19.59
CA LEU A 154 -16.77 -24.08 20.09
C LEU A 154 -16.02 -22.75 19.94
N ASP A 155 -14.70 -22.82 19.81
CA ASP A 155 -13.80 -21.68 19.83
C ASP A 155 -13.20 -21.39 18.45
N ARG A 156 -13.59 -22.17 17.43
CA ARG A 156 -13.27 -21.86 16.04
C ARG A 156 -13.76 -20.46 15.72
N ALA A 157 -12.84 -19.63 15.25
CA ALA A 157 -13.13 -18.26 14.87
C ALA A 157 -13.32 -18.13 13.35
N ASN A 158 -14.24 -17.26 12.94
CA ASN A 158 -14.40 -16.88 11.53
C ASN A 158 -13.27 -15.93 11.07
N ILE A 159 -13.34 -15.41 9.84
CA ILE A 159 -12.29 -14.52 9.31
C ILE A 159 -12.05 -13.25 10.14
N ASN A 160 -13.05 -12.80 10.91
CA ASN A 160 -12.97 -11.62 11.78
C ASN A 160 -12.52 -11.98 13.21
N GLY A 161 -12.19 -13.24 13.47
CA GLY A 161 -11.89 -13.73 14.81
C GLY A 161 -13.14 -13.92 15.70
N TRP A 162 -14.35 -13.90 15.14
CA TRP A 162 -15.57 -14.08 15.92
C TRP A 162 -15.89 -15.55 16.15
N THR A 163 -16.22 -15.90 17.39
CA THR A 163 -16.71 -17.24 17.76
C THR A 163 -18.24 -17.30 17.76
N ALA A 164 -18.80 -18.51 17.77
CA ALA A 164 -20.24 -18.71 17.94
C ALA A 164 -20.79 -18.03 19.21
N LEU A 165 -20.02 -18.03 20.31
CA LEU A 165 -20.41 -17.35 21.56
C LEU A 165 -20.52 -15.83 21.36
N MET A 166 -19.60 -15.22 20.61
CA MET A 166 -19.67 -13.79 20.30
C MET A 166 -20.89 -13.43 19.45
N ARG A 167 -21.20 -14.22 18.43
CA ARG A 167 -22.39 -14.01 17.58
C ARG A 167 -23.68 -14.11 18.40
N ALA A 168 -23.83 -15.15 19.22
CA ALA A 168 -25.00 -15.28 20.11
C ALA A 168 -25.08 -14.16 21.16
N ALA A 169 -23.93 -13.68 21.66
CA ALA A 169 -23.89 -12.62 22.65
C ALA A 169 -24.25 -11.25 22.04
N GLY A 170 -23.74 -10.95 20.85
CA GLY A 170 -24.06 -9.73 20.09
C GLY A 170 -25.53 -9.67 19.64
N GLU A 171 -26.17 -10.79 19.33
CA GLU A 171 -27.59 -10.82 18.97
C GLU A 171 -28.53 -10.99 20.18
N GLY A 172 -27.99 -11.06 21.40
CA GLY A 172 -28.78 -11.09 22.64
C GLY A 172 -29.46 -12.43 22.92
N HIS A 173 -28.99 -13.52 22.31
CA HIS A 173 -29.62 -14.84 22.40
C HIS A 173 -29.18 -15.62 23.64
N LEU A 174 -29.74 -15.26 24.80
CA LEU A 174 -29.41 -15.88 26.10
C LEU A 174 -29.43 -17.41 26.11
N SER A 175 -30.44 -18.02 25.49
CA SER A 175 -30.57 -19.49 25.44
C SER A 175 -29.48 -20.17 24.61
N ALA A 176 -28.95 -19.49 23.60
CA ALA A 176 -27.82 -19.95 22.81
C ALA A 176 -26.51 -19.77 23.59
N VAL A 177 -26.32 -18.59 24.18
CA VAL A 177 -25.17 -18.27 25.06
C VAL A 177 -25.05 -19.30 26.18
N GLN A 178 -26.13 -19.58 26.93
CA GLN A 178 -26.11 -20.56 28.01
C GLN A 178 -25.71 -21.95 27.53
N ARG A 179 -26.20 -22.40 26.38
CA ARG A 179 -25.86 -23.73 25.83
C ARG A 179 -24.39 -23.83 25.40
N LEU A 180 -23.85 -22.77 24.81
CA LEU A 180 -22.44 -22.72 24.43
C LEU A 180 -21.54 -22.72 25.69
N LEU A 181 -21.89 -21.92 26.70
CA LEU A 181 -21.19 -21.89 27.99
C LEU A 181 -21.27 -23.23 28.73
N ASP A 182 -22.44 -23.88 28.76
CA ASP A 182 -22.65 -25.20 29.37
C ASP A 182 -21.78 -26.29 28.72
N ARG A 183 -21.35 -26.08 27.46
CA ARG A 183 -20.46 -26.98 26.72
C ARG A 183 -18.99 -26.57 26.77
N GLY A 184 -18.66 -25.49 27.49
CA GLY A 184 -17.29 -25.07 27.74
C GLY A 184 -16.72 -24.10 26.70
N ALA A 185 -17.55 -23.37 25.95
CA ALA A 185 -17.07 -22.32 25.06
C ALA A 185 -16.22 -21.27 25.82
N THR A 186 -15.12 -20.84 25.23
CA THR A 186 -14.19 -19.89 25.83
C THR A 186 -14.83 -18.50 25.94
N VAL A 187 -15.07 -18.07 27.17
CA VAL A 187 -15.79 -16.82 27.48
C VAL A 187 -15.02 -15.56 27.02
N ASN A 188 -13.69 -15.62 27.13
CA ASN A 188 -12.78 -14.49 26.93
C ASN A 188 -11.99 -14.59 25.63
N HIS A 189 -12.56 -15.24 24.61
CA HIS A 189 -11.98 -15.18 23.26
C HIS A 189 -12.00 -13.72 22.77
N THR A 190 -11.01 -13.33 21.97
CA THR A 190 -10.86 -11.99 21.40
C THR A 190 -11.00 -12.03 19.89
N SER A 191 -11.51 -10.96 19.29
CA SER A 191 -11.55 -10.83 17.82
C SER A 191 -10.14 -10.78 17.21
N MET A 192 -10.04 -10.78 15.88
CA MET A 192 -8.76 -10.70 15.18
C MET A 192 -7.96 -9.43 15.49
N PHE A 193 -8.63 -8.36 15.95
CA PHE A 193 -8.00 -7.10 16.32
C PHE A 193 -7.62 -7.07 17.81
N GLY A 194 -7.97 -8.10 18.59
CA GLY A 194 -7.70 -8.18 20.02
C GLY A 194 -8.59 -7.26 20.88
N GLU A 195 -9.58 -6.58 20.29
CA GLU A 195 -10.31 -5.49 20.93
C GLU A 195 -11.67 -5.91 21.49
N GLU A 196 -12.39 -6.84 20.84
CA GLU A 196 -13.75 -7.20 21.25
C GLU A 196 -13.89 -8.59 21.86
N THR A 197 -14.74 -8.69 22.88
CA THR A 197 -15.13 -9.92 23.58
C THR A 197 -16.64 -10.12 23.50
N ALA A 198 -17.13 -11.33 23.81
CA ALA A 198 -18.57 -11.57 23.90
C ALA A 198 -19.28 -10.60 24.88
N LEU A 199 -18.58 -10.20 25.96
CA LEU A 199 -19.10 -9.24 26.93
C LEU A 199 -19.18 -7.82 26.36
N SER A 200 -18.18 -7.35 25.60
CA SER A 200 -18.22 -6.00 25.03
C SER A 200 -19.34 -5.86 23.99
N TRP A 201 -19.56 -6.87 23.14
CA TRP A 201 -20.67 -6.91 22.18
C TRP A 201 -22.05 -6.90 22.85
N ALA A 202 -22.27 -7.79 23.83
CA ALA A 202 -23.51 -7.82 24.59
C ALA A 202 -23.77 -6.50 25.33
N SER A 203 -22.69 -5.85 25.80
CA SER A 203 -22.77 -4.58 26.53
C SER A 203 -23.09 -3.40 25.61
N SER A 204 -22.47 -3.33 24.43
CA SER A 204 -22.73 -2.31 23.42
C SER A 204 -24.16 -2.36 22.88
N ARG A 205 -24.80 -3.53 22.88
CA ARG A 205 -26.18 -3.71 22.38
C ARG A 205 -27.24 -3.82 23.48
N GLY A 206 -26.82 -3.67 24.74
CA GLY A 206 -27.74 -3.55 25.88
C GLY A 206 -28.38 -4.86 26.35
N HIS A 207 -27.78 -6.01 26.03
CA HIS A 207 -28.33 -7.33 26.35
C HIS A 207 -28.01 -7.74 27.79
N LEU A 208 -28.71 -7.14 28.77
CA LEU A 208 -28.45 -7.32 30.21
C LEU A 208 -28.45 -8.79 30.66
N ASP A 209 -29.37 -9.60 30.17
CA ASP A 209 -29.46 -11.01 30.58
C ASP A 209 -28.26 -11.82 30.08
N VAL A 210 -27.77 -11.51 28.88
CA VAL A 210 -26.55 -12.10 28.32
C VAL A 210 -25.32 -11.62 29.10
N VAL A 211 -25.23 -10.32 29.39
CA VAL A 211 -24.16 -9.74 30.24
C VAL A 211 -24.12 -10.46 31.60
N ASN A 212 -25.28 -10.70 32.23
CA ASN A 212 -25.36 -11.46 33.48
C ASN A 212 -24.83 -12.89 33.34
N ALA A 213 -25.19 -13.58 32.25
CA ALA A 213 -24.73 -14.94 31.99
C ALA A 213 -23.21 -15.01 31.77
N LEU A 214 -22.66 -14.09 30.97
CA LEU A 214 -21.23 -14.01 30.68
C LEU A 214 -20.41 -13.67 31.93
N LEU A 215 -20.85 -12.68 32.73
CA LEU A 215 -20.20 -12.36 34.00
C LEU A 215 -20.26 -13.54 34.98
N GLY A 216 -21.37 -14.27 35.01
CA GLY A 216 -21.51 -15.49 35.81
C GLY A 216 -20.56 -16.62 35.37
N ALA A 217 -20.16 -16.63 34.10
CA ALA A 217 -19.21 -17.58 33.52
C ALA A 217 -17.74 -17.11 33.57
N GLY A 218 -17.45 -15.97 34.20
CA GLY A 218 -16.08 -15.47 34.36
C GLY A 218 -15.59 -14.60 33.20
N ALA A 219 -16.49 -13.90 32.51
CA ALA A 219 -16.11 -12.88 31.53
C ALA A 219 -15.28 -11.77 32.18
N LEU A 220 -14.17 -11.40 31.54
CA LEU A 220 -13.30 -10.32 31.98
C LEU A 220 -13.98 -8.97 31.75
N LEU A 221 -13.93 -8.10 32.76
CA LEU A 221 -14.45 -6.73 32.69
C LEU A 221 -13.55 -5.80 31.87
N LEU A 222 -12.31 -6.22 31.65
CA LEU A 222 -11.31 -5.56 30.83
C LEU A 222 -11.16 -6.36 29.54
N GLY A 223 -11.34 -5.71 28.39
CA GLY A 223 -10.90 -6.25 27.11
C GLY A 223 -9.38 -6.14 26.99
N THR A 224 -8.78 -6.85 26.03
CA THR A 224 -7.34 -6.75 25.71
C THR A 224 -7.02 -5.64 24.70
N GLY A 225 -7.99 -4.79 24.33
CA GLY A 225 -7.85 -3.69 23.37
C GLY A 225 -8.75 -2.48 23.66
N SER A 226 -9.00 -1.62 22.66
CA SER A 226 -9.51 -0.24 22.83
C SER A 226 -10.99 -0.07 23.23
N VAL A 227 -11.80 -1.13 23.19
CA VAL A 227 -13.27 -1.08 23.46
C VAL A 227 -13.64 -1.80 24.75
N HIS A 228 -13.80 -1.03 25.84
CA HIS A 228 -14.19 -1.56 27.15
C HIS A 228 -15.72 -1.76 27.28
N PRO A 229 -16.21 -2.88 27.84
CA PRO A 229 -17.65 -3.16 27.99
C PRO A 229 -18.44 -2.05 28.68
N LEU A 230 -17.85 -1.43 29.72
CA LEU A 230 -18.46 -0.33 30.45
C LEU A 230 -18.60 0.92 29.59
N GLN A 231 -17.56 1.26 28.83
CA GLN A 231 -17.56 2.45 27.99
C GLN A 231 -18.44 2.25 26.74
N ALA A 232 -18.50 1.04 26.19
CA ALA A 232 -19.41 0.68 25.10
C ALA A 232 -20.88 0.78 25.53
N ALA A 233 -21.24 0.21 26.69
CA ALA A 233 -22.58 0.37 27.26
C ALA A 233 -22.92 1.83 27.58
N ALA A 234 -21.92 2.62 28.01
CA ALA A 234 -22.10 4.04 28.29
C ALA A 234 -22.29 4.89 27.02
N SER A 235 -21.59 4.58 25.92
CA SER A 235 -21.74 5.21 24.61
C SER A 235 -23.17 5.07 24.07
N GLU A 236 -23.73 3.86 24.20
CA GLU A 236 -25.07 3.53 23.70
C GLU A 236 -26.19 3.76 24.72
N GLY A 237 -25.85 4.23 25.93
CA GLY A 237 -26.83 4.65 26.93
C GLY A 237 -27.54 3.50 27.66
N HIS A 238 -26.95 2.32 27.69
CA HIS A 238 -27.53 1.15 28.34
C HIS A 238 -27.32 1.17 29.87
N THR A 239 -28.04 2.07 30.56
CA THR A 239 -27.88 2.36 31.99
C THR A 239 -27.94 1.11 32.89
N ALA A 240 -28.82 0.15 32.58
CA ALA A 240 -28.94 -1.09 33.35
C ALA A 240 -27.70 -2.00 33.21
N VAL A 241 -27.10 -2.04 32.01
CA VAL A 241 -25.84 -2.76 31.77
C VAL A 241 -24.69 -2.03 32.45
N VAL A 242 -24.61 -0.70 32.34
CA VAL A 242 -23.62 0.13 33.05
C VAL A 242 -23.67 -0.12 34.55
N ALA A 243 -24.87 -0.11 35.15
CA ALA A 243 -25.04 -0.40 36.57
C ALA A 243 -24.48 -1.78 36.93
N ARG A 244 -24.80 -2.78 36.12
CA ARG A 244 -24.40 -4.17 36.37
C ARG A 244 -22.89 -4.41 36.21
N LEU A 245 -22.25 -3.73 35.26
CA LEU A 245 -20.80 -3.76 35.06
C LEU A 245 -20.07 -3.06 36.20
N CYS A 246 -20.56 -1.90 36.64
CA CYS A 246 -20.05 -1.23 37.85
C CYS A 246 -20.21 -2.12 39.10
N ASP A 247 -21.35 -2.80 39.24
CA ASP A 247 -21.60 -3.74 40.35
C ASP A 247 -20.68 -4.98 40.28
N ALA A 248 -20.21 -5.34 39.09
CA ALA A 248 -19.23 -6.41 38.88
C ALA A 248 -17.80 -5.97 39.23
N GLY A 249 -17.56 -4.68 39.45
CA GLY A 249 -16.24 -4.13 39.77
C GLY A 249 -15.51 -3.49 38.59
N ALA A 250 -16.21 -3.11 37.50
CA ALA A 250 -15.61 -2.33 36.42
C ALA A 250 -15.15 -0.97 36.94
N ASP A 251 -13.94 -0.54 36.57
CA ASP A 251 -13.43 0.77 36.94
C ASP A 251 -14.16 1.87 36.15
N VAL A 252 -14.87 2.72 36.87
CA VAL A 252 -15.67 3.81 36.32
C VAL A 252 -14.80 4.88 35.65
N ASN A 253 -13.53 4.98 36.06
CA ASN A 253 -12.57 5.97 35.59
C ASN A 253 -11.48 5.39 34.68
N ASP A 254 -11.69 4.18 34.15
CA ASP A 254 -10.68 3.57 33.29
C ASP A 254 -10.48 4.40 32.01
N THR A 255 -9.22 4.74 31.76
CA THR A 255 -8.73 5.47 30.57
C THR A 255 -7.62 4.72 29.85
N ARG A 256 -7.18 3.56 30.37
CA ARG A 256 -6.09 2.78 29.80
C ARG A 256 -6.49 2.35 28.38
N ASP A 257 -5.68 2.77 27.41
CA ASP A 257 -5.71 2.38 26.00
C ASP A 257 -6.67 3.15 25.07
N ALA A 258 -7.26 4.26 25.51
CA ALA A 258 -7.80 5.25 24.57
C ALA A 258 -6.68 6.23 24.20
N LEU A 259 -6.39 6.39 22.90
CA LEU A 259 -5.45 7.39 22.36
C LEU A 259 -5.72 8.83 22.86
N ASP A 260 -6.89 9.08 23.48
CA ASP A 260 -7.33 10.40 23.90
C ASP A 260 -7.75 10.56 25.38
N ASP A 261 -7.58 9.60 26.30
CA ASP A 261 -8.19 9.63 27.66
C ASP A 261 -9.74 9.56 27.66
N ASP A 262 -10.35 8.62 26.94
CA ASP A 262 -11.82 8.50 26.83
C ASP A 262 -12.41 7.65 27.98
N THR A 263 -13.32 8.22 28.77
CA THR A 263 -13.96 7.58 29.93
C THR A 263 -15.40 7.15 29.63
N ALA A 264 -15.97 6.27 30.46
CA ALA A 264 -17.40 5.95 30.37
C ALA A 264 -18.28 7.21 30.51
N LEU A 265 -17.86 8.17 31.34
CA LEU A 265 -18.56 9.45 31.52
C LEU A 265 -18.52 10.31 30.25
N SER A 266 -17.37 10.42 29.58
CA SER A 266 -17.25 11.21 28.33
C SER A 266 -18.00 10.59 27.15
N ARG A 267 -18.10 9.25 27.08
CA ARG A 267 -18.93 8.57 26.07
C ARG A 267 -20.43 8.72 26.35
N ALA A 268 -20.87 8.55 27.61
CA ALA A 268 -22.25 8.82 28.00
C ALA A 268 -22.63 10.29 27.74
N ALA A 269 -21.71 11.22 28.00
CA ALA A 269 -21.92 12.63 27.78
C ALA A 269 -21.99 13.01 26.29
N ARG A 270 -21.18 12.35 25.44
CA ARG A 270 -21.26 12.46 23.97
C ARG A 270 -22.60 11.94 23.42
N GLY A 271 -23.07 10.80 23.94
CA GLY A 271 -24.34 10.19 23.56
C GLY A 271 -25.58 10.87 24.13
N GLY A 272 -25.42 11.79 25.10
CA GLY A 272 -26.53 12.55 25.70
C GLY A 272 -27.32 11.77 26.75
N HIS A 273 -26.75 10.68 27.27
CA HIS A 273 -27.44 9.73 28.14
C HIS A 273 -27.44 10.20 29.60
N LEU A 274 -28.33 11.15 29.93
CA LEU A 274 -28.39 11.80 31.25
C LEU A 274 -28.51 10.80 32.41
N GLU A 275 -29.36 9.78 32.29
CA GLU A 275 -29.52 8.76 33.34
C GLU A 275 -28.24 7.96 33.57
N THR A 276 -27.50 7.66 32.49
CA THR A 276 -26.21 6.99 32.55
C THR A 276 -25.13 7.90 33.15
N VAL A 277 -25.13 9.20 32.81
CA VAL A 277 -24.26 10.20 33.42
C VAL A 277 -24.52 10.31 34.92
N ASP A 278 -25.79 10.38 35.35
CA ASP A 278 -26.16 10.42 36.76
C ASP A 278 -25.70 9.18 37.52
N LEU A 279 -25.89 8.01 36.92
CA LEU A 279 -25.42 6.75 37.48
C LEU A 279 -23.89 6.76 37.63
N LEU A 280 -23.14 7.10 36.58
CA LEU A 280 -21.68 7.11 36.59
C LEU A 280 -21.14 8.10 37.64
N LEU A 281 -21.72 9.30 37.73
CA LEU A 281 -21.38 10.28 38.78
C LEU A 281 -21.67 9.72 40.18
N ALA A 282 -22.80 9.04 40.37
CA ALA A 282 -23.15 8.40 41.64
C ALA A 282 -22.20 7.22 41.99
N ARG A 283 -21.57 6.61 40.99
CA ARG A 283 -20.53 5.57 41.15
C ARG A 283 -19.10 6.13 41.26
N GLY A 284 -18.92 7.44 41.33
CA GLY A 284 -17.62 8.08 41.54
C GLY A 284 -16.83 8.36 40.26
N ALA A 285 -17.52 8.54 39.12
CA ALA A 285 -16.87 9.03 37.91
C ALA A 285 -16.22 10.41 38.14
N ALA A 286 -14.95 10.54 37.77
CA ALA A 286 -14.20 11.77 37.79
C ALA A 286 -14.80 12.74 36.76
N LEU A 287 -14.98 13.99 37.18
CA LEU A 287 -15.41 15.05 36.28
C LEU A 287 -14.29 15.32 35.29
N SER A 288 -14.53 15.08 34.01
CA SER A 288 -13.57 15.37 32.95
C SER A 288 -14.05 16.56 32.12
N GLU A 289 -13.11 17.46 31.79
CA GLU A 289 -13.35 18.56 30.85
C GLU A 289 -13.89 18.03 29.51
N ARG A 290 -13.40 16.86 29.10
CA ARG A 290 -13.81 16.21 27.85
C ARG A 290 -15.27 15.77 27.85
N ALA A 291 -15.83 15.32 28.97
CA ALA A 291 -17.24 14.99 29.04
C ALA A 291 -18.13 16.22 28.76
N ILE A 292 -17.74 17.39 29.28
CA ILE A 292 -18.43 18.64 28.98
C ILE A 292 -18.25 19.01 27.51
N LEU A 293 -17.03 18.95 26.97
CA LEU A 293 -16.76 19.31 25.57
C LEU A 293 -17.52 18.41 24.59
N ASN A 294 -17.54 17.10 24.82
CA ASN A 294 -18.29 16.15 23.99
C ASN A 294 -19.81 16.39 24.06
N ALA A 295 -20.33 16.66 25.26
CA ALA A 295 -21.73 17.03 25.42
C ALA A 295 -22.06 18.36 24.73
N ALA A 296 -21.14 19.32 24.76
CA ALA A 296 -21.30 20.62 24.12
C ALA A 296 -21.29 20.53 22.59
N GLU A 297 -20.36 19.76 22.01
CA GLU A 297 -20.28 19.51 20.56
C GLU A 297 -21.56 18.84 20.03
N ARG A 298 -22.14 17.91 20.81
CA ARG A 298 -23.36 17.18 20.41
C ARG A 298 -24.67 17.85 20.81
N GLY A 299 -24.64 18.97 21.53
CA GLY A 299 -25.85 19.70 21.95
C GLY A 299 -26.60 19.08 23.11
N ASN A 300 -25.93 18.29 23.94
CA ASN A 300 -26.55 17.62 25.09
C ASN A 300 -26.67 18.59 26.29
N GLU A 301 -27.52 19.61 26.17
CA GLU A 301 -27.67 20.70 27.13
C GLU A 301 -27.90 20.22 28.57
N ALA A 302 -28.83 19.28 28.76
CA ALA A 302 -29.14 18.73 30.08
C ALA A 302 -27.94 18.03 30.73
N VAL A 303 -27.09 17.38 29.93
CA VAL A 303 -25.85 16.77 30.41
C VAL A 303 -24.83 17.84 30.78
N VAL A 304 -24.66 18.88 29.95
CA VAL A 304 -23.78 20.02 30.26
C VAL A 304 -24.20 20.69 31.57
N GLU A 305 -25.48 21.01 31.74
CA GLU A 305 -26.01 21.60 32.98
C GLU A 305 -25.76 20.69 34.18
N ARG A 306 -25.95 19.38 34.01
CA ARG A 306 -25.75 18.40 35.07
C ARG A 306 -24.30 18.26 35.49
N LEU A 307 -23.36 18.26 34.55
CA LEU A 307 -21.91 18.22 34.79
C LEU A 307 -21.43 19.51 35.47
N LEU A 308 -21.87 20.67 34.99
CA LEU A 308 -21.56 21.96 35.62
C LEU A 308 -22.12 22.04 37.05
N SER A 309 -23.34 21.54 37.27
CA SER A 309 -23.95 21.47 38.61
C SER A 309 -23.23 20.49 39.54
N ALA A 310 -22.57 19.48 38.99
CA ALA A 310 -21.70 18.56 39.73
C ALA A 310 -20.37 19.22 40.16
N GLY A 311 -20.07 20.42 39.66
CA GLY A 311 -18.85 21.17 39.97
C GLY A 311 -17.73 21.04 38.94
N ALA A 312 -18.03 20.57 37.73
CA ALA A 312 -17.02 20.49 36.67
C ALA A 312 -16.67 21.89 36.14
N PRO A 313 -15.37 22.20 35.89
CA PRO A 313 -14.97 23.48 35.34
C PRO A 313 -15.47 23.63 33.90
N LEU A 314 -15.72 24.87 33.47
CA LEU A 314 -16.05 25.17 32.07
C LEU A 314 -14.72 25.29 31.30
N PRO A 315 -14.40 24.38 30.36
CA PRO A 315 -13.11 24.41 29.67
C PRO A 315 -13.04 25.59 28.68
N ASP A 316 -11.85 26.13 28.42
CA ASP A 316 -11.66 27.29 27.54
C ASP A 316 -12.19 27.06 26.11
N ASP A 317 -12.04 25.83 25.60
CA ASP A 317 -12.49 25.41 24.26
C ASP A 317 -14.02 25.16 24.17
N PHE A 318 -14.77 25.34 25.26
CA PHE A 318 -16.20 25.06 25.30
C PHE A 318 -16.99 25.88 24.28
N LEU A 319 -16.71 27.19 24.14
CA LEU A 319 -17.34 28.05 23.13
C LEU A 319 -17.07 27.53 21.71
N MET A 320 -15.84 27.09 21.43
CA MET A 320 -15.46 26.54 20.12
C MET A 320 -16.26 25.29 19.83
N LYS A 321 -16.30 24.34 20.77
CA LYS A 321 -17.03 23.08 20.60
C LYS A 321 -18.53 23.27 20.46
N ALA A 322 -19.12 24.18 21.24
CA ALA A 322 -20.52 24.56 21.08
C ALA A 322 -20.81 25.19 19.70
N ALA A 323 -19.88 25.99 19.17
CA ALA A 323 -20.00 26.60 17.85
C ALA A 323 -19.82 25.58 16.70
N GLU A 324 -18.85 24.65 16.80
CA GLU A 324 -18.67 23.54 15.86
C GLU A 324 -19.93 22.65 15.78
N GLY A 325 -20.56 22.41 16.93
CA GLY A 325 -21.82 21.68 17.03
C GLY A 325 -23.06 22.49 16.63
N GLY A 326 -22.94 23.79 16.39
CA GLY A 326 -24.05 24.68 16.05
C GLY A 326 -25.03 24.98 17.20
N GLN A 327 -24.61 24.82 18.45
CA GLN A 327 -25.48 24.81 19.64
C GLN A 327 -25.66 26.20 20.23
N ALA A 328 -26.63 26.97 19.72
CA ALA A 328 -26.83 28.39 20.07
C ALA A 328 -27.03 28.66 21.58
N THR A 329 -27.74 27.78 22.28
CA THR A 329 -27.97 27.84 23.74
C THR A 329 -26.67 27.71 24.54
N LEU A 330 -25.78 26.79 24.13
CA LEU A 330 -24.49 26.57 24.75
C LEU A 330 -23.47 27.65 24.37
N VAL A 331 -23.53 28.15 23.14
CA VAL A 331 -22.78 29.35 22.72
C VAL A 331 -23.15 30.54 23.60
N LYS A 332 -24.45 30.77 23.84
CA LYS A 332 -24.91 31.81 24.75
C LYS A 332 -24.38 31.60 26.17
N LEU A 333 -24.48 30.38 26.70
CA LEU A 333 -23.97 30.04 28.03
C LEU A 333 -22.47 30.37 28.16
N ALA A 334 -21.68 30.02 27.15
CA ALA A 334 -20.25 30.30 27.09
C ALA A 334 -19.94 31.80 27.11
N LEU A 335 -20.64 32.59 26.28
CA LEU A 335 -20.51 34.03 26.19
C LEU A 335 -20.94 34.73 27.51
N ASP A 336 -22.04 34.28 28.12
CA ASP A 336 -22.53 34.79 29.42
C ASP A 336 -21.52 34.50 30.56
N ARG A 337 -20.67 33.47 30.40
CA ARG A 337 -19.57 33.13 31.32
C ARG A 337 -18.26 33.83 30.98
N GLY A 338 -18.25 34.69 29.96
CA GLY A 338 -17.13 35.56 29.61
C GLY A 338 -16.11 34.94 28.65
N GLN A 339 -16.43 33.84 27.96
CA GLN A 339 -15.52 33.29 26.95
C GLN A 339 -15.43 34.21 25.72
N PRO A 340 -14.22 34.45 25.19
CA PRO A 340 -13.98 35.39 24.09
C PRO A 340 -14.54 34.89 22.75
N ALA A 341 -15.34 35.72 22.08
CA ALA A 341 -16.04 35.38 20.83
C ALA A 341 -15.13 35.11 19.61
N ASP A 342 -13.87 35.58 19.65
CA ASP A 342 -12.91 35.49 18.54
C ASP A 342 -11.71 34.58 18.81
N SER A 343 -11.67 33.84 19.92
CA SER A 343 -10.49 33.00 20.22
C SER A 343 -10.38 31.85 19.22
N PRO A 344 -9.31 31.81 18.40
CA PRO A 344 -9.15 30.75 17.41
C PRO A 344 -8.77 29.43 18.11
N GLY A 345 -9.29 28.32 17.60
CA GLY A 345 -9.09 27.00 18.19
C GLY A 345 -9.13 25.88 17.15
N GLY A 346 -8.73 24.68 17.59
CA GLY A 346 -8.66 23.47 16.77
C GLY A 346 -7.55 23.47 15.72
N TYR A 347 -7.41 22.35 15.01
CA TYR A 347 -6.42 22.13 13.95
C TYR A 347 -6.48 23.21 12.85
N TRP A 348 -7.70 23.60 12.48
CA TRP A 348 -7.97 24.57 11.43
C TRP A 348 -7.84 26.02 11.87
N LYS A 349 -7.46 26.30 13.13
CA LYS A 349 -7.33 27.67 13.68
C LYS A 349 -8.56 28.55 13.40
N ARG A 350 -9.76 27.96 13.48
CA ARG A 350 -11.03 28.65 13.21
C ARG A 350 -11.43 29.51 14.40
N THR A 351 -12.09 30.63 14.16
CA THR A 351 -12.84 31.34 15.21
C THR A 351 -14.17 30.63 15.49
N PRO A 352 -14.80 30.83 16.66
CA PRO A 352 -16.13 30.29 16.94
C PRO A 352 -17.16 30.73 15.88
N LEU A 353 -17.04 31.96 15.36
CA LEU A 353 -17.89 32.44 14.28
C LEU A 353 -17.69 31.66 12.97
N ALA A 354 -16.44 31.39 12.60
CA ALA A 354 -16.11 30.57 11.44
C ALA A 354 -16.62 29.12 11.60
N ALA A 355 -16.50 28.55 12.80
CA ALA A 355 -17.02 27.21 13.13
C ALA A 355 -18.55 27.16 13.03
N ALA A 356 -19.26 28.12 13.64
CA ALA A 356 -20.72 28.21 13.57
C ALA A 356 -21.22 28.45 12.13
N ALA A 357 -20.47 29.22 11.34
CA ALA A 357 -20.75 29.42 9.91
C ALA A 357 -20.59 28.13 9.11
N ALA A 358 -19.53 27.36 9.35
CA ALA A 358 -19.33 26.03 8.74
C ALA A 358 -20.37 25.00 9.20
N ALA A 359 -20.94 25.15 10.40
CA ALA A 359 -22.05 24.34 10.88
C ALA A 359 -23.41 24.75 10.30
N GLY A 360 -23.49 25.92 9.62
CA GLY A 360 -24.76 26.47 9.13
C GLY A 360 -25.70 26.96 10.25
N ALA A 361 -25.16 27.27 11.44
CA ALA A 361 -25.95 27.54 12.63
C ALA A 361 -26.31 29.03 12.77
N LEU A 362 -27.40 29.46 12.13
CA LEU A 362 -27.84 30.85 12.07
C LEU A 362 -27.93 31.56 13.43
N ASP A 363 -28.55 30.92 14.43
CA ASP A 363 -28.75 31.56 15.73
C ASP A 363 -27.46 31.64 16.56
N ALA A 364 -26.54 30.67 16.40
CA ALA A 364 -25.20 30.74 16.99
C ALA A 364 -24.38 31.87 16.35
N VAL A 365 -24.45 32.01 15.02
CA VAL A 365 -23.80 33.11 14.27
C VAL A 365 -24.33 34.47 14.71
N LYS A 366 -25.64 34.64 14.90
CA LYS A 366 -26.22 35.89 15.46
C LYS A 366 -25.61 36.23 16.81
N LEU A 367 -25.58 35.27 17.74
CA LEU A 367 -25.06 35.47 19.09
C LEU A 367 -23.58 35.87 19.09
N LEU A 368 -22.76 35.23 18.24
CA LEU A 368 -21.34 35.52 18.12
C LEU A 368 -21.08 36.91 17.51
N LEU A 369 -21.83 37.29 16.48
CA LEU A 369 -21.76 38.63 15.88
C LEU A 369 -22.21 39.71 16.87
N ASP A 370 -23.27 39.45 17.64
CA ASP A 370 -23.75 40.38 18.66
C ASP A 370 -22.77 40.50 19.84
N ALA A 371 -21.96 39.46 20.10
CA ALA A 371 -20.83 39.48 21.04
C ALA A 371 -19.56 40.14 20.46
N GLY A 372 -19.60 40.59 19.20
CA GLY A 372 -18.52 41.35 18.57
C GLY A 372 -17.50 40.53 17.78
N ALA A 373 -17.80 39.28 17.43
CA ALA A 373 -16.91 38.45 16.62
C ALA A 373 -16.64 39.05 15.23
N ASP A 374 -15.40 38.94 14.74
CA ASP A 374 -14.99 39.49 13.43
C ASP A 374 -15.51 38.61 12.26
N PRO A 375 -16.46 39.10 11.43
CA PRO A 375 -17.02 38.36 10.31
C PRO A 375 -16.03 38.12 9.15
N ASN A 376 -14.82 38.68 9.22
CA ASN A 376 -13.77 38.53 8.23
C ASN A 376 -12.55 37.75 8.73
N ALA A 377 -12.57 37.26 9.97
CA ALA A 377 -11.47 36.49 10.53
C ALA A 377 -11.27 35.18 9.74
N LYS A 378 -10.08 35.04 9.13
CA LYS A 378 -9.74 33.89 8.31
C LYS A 378 -9.28 32.72 9.17
N ASP A 379 -9.70 31.51 8.78
CA ASP A 379 -9.17 30.28 9.37
C ASP A 379 -7.77 29.95 8.86
N GLY A 380 -7.20 28.83 9.32
CA GLY A 380 -5.87 28.36 8.95
C GLY A 380 -5.69 28.08 7.45
N ASP A 381 -6.80 27.80 6.74
CA ASP A 381 -6.83 27.62 5.28
C ASP A 381 -7.06 28.94 4.52
N GLY A 382 -7.17 30.05 5.25
CA GLY A 382 -7.43 31.37 4.69
C GLY A 382 -8.90 31.63 4.33
N LYS A 383 -9.84 30.77 4.71
CA LYS A 383 -11.27 30.90 4.40
C LYS A 383 -11.96 31.86 5.38
N SER A 384 -12.85 32.71 4.87
CA SER A 384 -13.71 33.56 5.71
C SER A 384 -14.96 32.80 6.21
N PRO A 385 -15.63 33.29 7.28
CA PRO A 385 -16.91 32.74 7.72
C PRO A 385 -17.98 32.75 6.61
N VAL A 386 -18.00 33.78 5.76
CA VAL A 386 -18.90 33.86 4.59
C VAL A 386 -18.61 32.71 3.64
N ARG A 387 -17.34 32.46 3.31
CA ARG A 387 -16.92 31.36 2.44
C ARG A 387 -17.31 30.00 3.01
N LEU A 388 -17.13 29.79 4.32
CA LEU A 388 -17.49 28.53 4.99
C LEU A 388 -19.01 28.28 4.99
N ALA A 389 -19.82 29.32 5.16
CA ALA A 389 -21.28 29.21 5.05
C ALA A 389 -21.72 28.85 3.64
N VAL A 390 -21.08 29.43 2.61
CA VAL A 390 -21.35 29.14 1.19
C VAL A 390 -20.93 27.72 0.80
N ASP A 391 -19.72 27.28 1.21
CA ASP A 391 -19.23 25.91 1.01
C ASP A 391 -20.23 24.87 1.51
N ARG A 392 -21.00 25.22 2.54
CA ARG A 392 -22.00 24.38 3.19
C ARG A 392 -23.43 24.64 2.76
N SER A 393 -23.63 25.51 1.76
CA SER A 393 -24.95 25.92 1.27
C SER A 393 -25.87 26.52 2.35
N ALA A 394 -25.31 27.19 3.36
CA ALA A 394 -26.04 27.88 4.42
C ALA A 394 -26.30 29.35 4.03
N HIS A 395 -27.29 29.57 3.15
CA HIS A 395 -27.53 30.87 2.50
C HIS A 395 -28.01 31.97 3.44
N ASP A 396 -28.81 31.62 4.44
CA ASP A 396 -29.29 32.51 5.49
C ASP A 396 -28.14 33.00 6.38
N VAL A 397 -27.20 32.11 6.70
CA VAL A 397 -25.97 32.43 7.43
C VAL A 397 -25.06 33.34 6.60
N ALA A 398 -24.84 33.03 5.32
CA ALA A 398 -24.03 33.86 4.43
C ALA A 398 -24.62 35.27 4.29
N GLN A 399 -25.93 35.39 4.07
CA GLN A 399 -26.63 36.68 4.02
C GLN A 399 -26.48 37.47 5.32
N LEU A 400 -26.62 36.81 6.47
CA LEU A 400 -26.46 37.45 7.76
C LEU A 400 -25.02 37.97 7.93
N LEU A 401 -24.02 37.16 7.62
CA LEU A 401 -22.61 37.53 7.73
C LEU A 401 -22.28 38.74 6.84
N VAL A 402 -22.74 38.73 5.58
CA VAL A 402 -22.56 39.85 4.65
C VAL A 402 -23.25 41.12 5.17
N SER A 403 -24.50 41.00 5.64
CA SER A 403 -25.25 42.13 6.21
C SER A 403 -24.59 42.74 7.45
N ARG A 404 -23.73 41.97 8.14
CA ARG A 404 -22.99 42.36 9.33
C ARG A 404 -21.51 42.68 9.03
N GLY A 405 -21.14 42.87 7.76
CA GLY A 405 -19.82 43.36 7.34
C GLY A 405 -18.82 42.28 6.90
N GLY A 406 -19.25 41.05 6.70
CA GLY A 406 -18.47 39.98 6.07
C GLY A 406 -18.31 40.22 4.56
N ARG A 407 -17.12 39.95 4.02
CA ARG A 407 -16.84 40.09 2.58
C ARG A 407 -16.94 38.74 1.88
N ALA A 408 -17.74 38.68 0.82
CA ALA A 408 -17.80 37.54 -0.10
C ALA A 408 -16.47 37.42 -0.87
N GLU A 409 -16.00 36.19 -1.11
CA GLU A 409 -14.73 35.94 -1.77
C GLU A 409 -14.89 35.66 -3.27
N ARG A 410 -13.81 35.93 -4.02
CA ARG A 410 -13.58 35.63 -5.45
C ARG A 410 -14.19 34.33 -5.99
N LYS A 411 -14.20 33.25 -5.19
CA LYS A 411 -14.61 31.90 -5.59
C LYS A 411 -16.14 31.68 -5.58
N GLU A 412 -16.87 32.51 -4.84
CA GLU A 412 -18.32 32.39 -4.65
C GLU A 412 -19.10 32.81 -5.90
N LEU A 413 -18.70 33.89 -6.56
CA LEU A 413 -19.29 34.30 -7.86
C LEU A 413 -19.08 33.22 -8.94
N PHE A 414 -17.92 32.56 -8.92
CA PHE A 414 -17.55 31.51 -9.85
C PHE A 414 -18.43 30.25 -9.69
N GLU A 415 -18.62 29.78 -8.46
CA GLU A 415 -19.43 28.58 -8.18
C GLU A 415 -20.93 28.81 -8.43
N HIS A 416 -21.48 29.96 -8.04
CA HIS A 416 -22.88 30.28 -8.32
C HIS A 416 -23.16 30.46 -9.82
N ALA A 417 -22.17 30.95 -10.58
CA ALA A 417 -22.26 31.00 -12.03
C ALA A 417 -22.26 29.60 -12.66
N ALA A 418 -21.43 28.68 -12.17
CA ALA A 418 -21.41 27.28 -12.60
C ALA A 418 -22.72 26.54 -12.26
N CYS A 419 -23.35 26.84 -11.12
CA CYS A 419 -24.64 26.25 -10.74
C CYS A 419 -25.87 26.91 -11.38
N GLY A 420 -25.71 28.01 -12.13
CA GLY A 420 -26.82 28.68 -12.83
C GLY A 420 -27.72 29.53 -11.92
N GLU A 421 -27.25 29.93 -10.73
CA GLU A 421 -28.08 30.56 -9.71
C GLU A 421 -28.20 32.08 -9.90
N LEU A 422 -28.98 32.50 -10.90
CA LEU A 422 -29.14 33.91 -11.31
C LEU A 422 -29.36 34.90 -10.16
N ALA A 423 -30.25 34.58 -9.23
CA ALA A 423 -30.57 35.48 -8.11
C ALA A 423 -29.37 35.73 -7.19
N ARG A 424 -28.47 34.75 -7.02
CA ARG A 424 -27.27 34.87 -6.20
C ARG A 424 -26.15 35.58 -6.95
N VAL A 425 -25.97 35.24 -8.23
CA VAL A 425 -25.04 35.96 -9.11
C VAL A 425 -25.40 37.44 -9.15
N GLN A 426 -26.68 37.80 -9.33
CA GLN A 426 -27.12 39.20 -9.34
C GLN A 426 -26.85 39.91 -8.01
N ALA A 427 -27.12 39.26 -6.87
CA ALA A 427 -26.84 39.85 -5.56
C ALA A 427 -25.35 40.15 -5.36
N LEU A 428 -24.47 39.24 -5.79
CA LEU A 428 -23.01 39.44 -5.72
C LEU A 428 -22.53 40.55 -6.68
N LEU A 429 -23.12 40.65 -7.87
CA LEU A 429 -22.79 41.72 -8.83
C LEU A 429 -23.28 43.09 -8.34
N ASP A 430 -24.44 43.16 -7.67
CA ASP A 430 -24.97 44.39 -7.06
C ASP A 430 -24.06 44.91 -5.93
N GLU A 431 -23.30 44.02 -5.29
CA GLU A 431 -22.25 44.33 -4.29
C GLU A 431 -20.92 44.81 -4.90
N ARG A 432 -20.86 45.01 -6.23
CA ARG A 432 -19.67 45.44 -6.99
C ARG A 432 -18.50 44.45 -6.98
N VAL A 433 -18.80 43.15 -6.91
CA VAL A 433 -17.79 42.12 -7.19
C VAL A 433 -17.34 42.23 -8.65
N ASN A 434 -16.02 42.20 -8.89
CA ASN A 434 -15.47 42.20 -10.25
C ASN A 434 -15.89 40.88 -10.97
N PRO A 435 -16.56 40.93 -12.13
CA PRO A 435 -16.99 39.72 -12.84
C PRO A 435 -15.84 38.99 -13.57
N ASP A 436 -14.71 39.67 -13.82
CA ASP A 436 -13.57 39.16 -14.59
C ASP A 436 -12.53 38.41 -13.77
N VAL A 437 -12.91 38.02 -12.55
CA VAL A 437 -11.97 37.43 -11.63
C VAL A 437 -11.68 35.98 -12.03
N ARG A 438 -10.40 35.66 -12.17
CA ARG A 438 -9.89 34.34 -12.58
C ARG A 438 -9.78 33.38 -11.38
N ALA A 439 -10.25 32.15 -11.57
CA ALA A 439 -10.24 31.02 -10.65
C ALA A 439 -9.06 30.08 -10.94
N GLN A 440 -9.14 28.80 -10.53
CA GLN A 440 -8.16 27.77 -10.93
C GLN A 440 -8.23 27.57 -12.45
N LEU A 441 -7.08 27.24 -13.06
CA LEU A 441 -6.93 27.12 -14.52
C LEU A 441 -7.24 28.43 -15.27
N GLY A 442 -7.17 29.59 -14.61
CA GLY A 442 -7.36 30.90 -15.25
C GLY A 442 -8.80 31.21 -15.66
N ARG A 443 -9.77 30.35 -15.36
CA ARG A 443 -11.19 30.48 -15.78
C ARG A 443 -11.94 31.59 -15.06
N THR A 444 -12.89 32.24 -15.73
CA THR A 444 -13.80 33.22 -15.13
C THR A 444 -15.21 32.65 -14.95
N SER A 445 -16.06 33.31 -14.15
CA SER A 445 -17.48 32.94 -14.00
C SER A 445 -18.23 32.87 -15.34
N LEU A 446 -17.77 33.66 -16.34
CA LEU A 446 -18.33 33.68 -17.69
C LEU A 446 -17.97 32.41 -18.48
N HIS A 447 -16.78 31.82 -18.26
CA HIS A 447 -16.38 30.54 -18.87
C HIS A 447 -17.30 29.41 -18.42
N GLU A 448 -17.50 29.27 -17.10
CA GLU A 448 -18.34 28.20 -16.55
C GLU A 448 -19.82 28.34 -16.95
N ALA A 449 -20.37 29.56 -16.88
CA ALA A 449 -21.73 29.81 -17.29
C ALA A 449 -21.94 29.53 -18.79
N ALA A 450 -20.92 29.81 -19.62
CA ALA A 450 -20.95 29.54 -21.05
C ALA A 450 -20.82 28.04 -21.39
N ALA A 451 -19.93 27.31 -20.72
CA ALA A 451 -19.74 25.87 -20.89
C ALA A 451 -20.99 25.06 -20.46
N LEU A 452 -21.57 25.42 -19.32
CA LEU A 452 -22.69 24.70 -18.70
C LEU A 452 -24.07 25.12 -19.23
N GLY A 453 -24.14 26.12 -20.11
CA GLY A 453 -25.39 26.46 -20.80
C GLY A 453 -26.32 27.43 -20.04
N HIS A 454 -25.81 28.19 -19.06
CA HIS A 454 -26.62 29.06 -18.19
C HIS A 454 -26.84 30.45 -18.80
N ALA A 455 -27.64 30.54 -19.86
CA ALA A 455 -27.83 31.77 -20.64
C ALA A 455 -28.21 33.01 -19.80
N ALA A 456 -29.10 32.87 -18.82
CA ALA A 456 -29.51 33.99 -17.97
C ALA A 456 -28.37 34.52 -17.07
N VAL A 457 -27.47 33.65 -16.64
CA VAL A 457 -26.27 34.02 -15.86
C VAL A 457 -25.24 34.69 -16.76
N VAL A 458 -25.05 34.19 -17.99
CA VAL A 458 -24.19 34.82 -19.00
C VAL A 458 -24.66 36.25 -19.27
N ASP A 459 -25.96 36.46 -19.47
CA ASP A 459 -26.53 37.79 -19.68
C ASP A 459 -26.27 38.72 -18.49
N ALA A 460 -26.43 38.23 -17.25
CA ALA A 460 -26.18 39.01 -16.04
C ALA A 460 -24.71 39.40 -15.89
N LEU A 461 -23.78 38.48 -16.16
CA LEU A 461 -22.34 38.73 -16.11
C LEU A 461 -21.91 39.75 -17.19
N LEU A 462 -22.40 39.61 -18.43
CA LEU A 462 -22.12 40.56 -19.51
C LEU A 462 -22.70 41.96 -19.22
N GLN A 463 -23.90 42.04 -18.64
CA GLN A 463 -24.49 43.32 -18.20
C GLN A 463 -23.70 43.98 -17.07
N ALA A 464 -23.06 43.20 -16.21
CA ALA A 464 -22.16 43.68 -15.18
C ALA A 464 -20.76 44.07 -15.71
N GLY A 465 -20.52 43.90 -17.01
CA GLY A 465 -19.29 44.31 -17.68
C GLY A 465 -18.20 43.24 -17.76
N ALA A 466 -18.55 41.96 -17.67
CA ALA A 466 -17.60 40.87 -17.88
C ALA A 466 -16.98 40.93 -19.29
N ASP A 467 -15.67 40.77 -19.41
CA ASP A 467 -14.92 40.72 -20.67
C ASP A 467 -15.08 39.34 -21.32
N PRO A 468 -15.75 39.25 -22.49
CA PRO A 468 -16.00 37.99 -23.17
C PRO A 468 -14.76 37.42 -23.90
N ASN A 469 -13.62 38.12 -23.88
CA ASN A 469 -12.39 37.73 -24.57
C ASN A 469 -11.28 37.22 -23.65
N LEU A 470 -11.51 37.20 -22.34
CA LEU A 470 -10.54 36.63 -21.42
C LEU A 470 -10.35 35.16 -21.73
N THR A 471 -9.09 34.74 -21.79
CA THR A 471 -8.74 33.33 -21.96
C THR A 471 -8.53 32.67 -20.61
N ASP A 472 -8.76 31.36 -20.51
CA ASP A 472 -8.28 30.55 -19.40
C ASP A 472 -6.79 30.17 -19.59
N ASP A 473 -6.23 29.31 -18.73
CA ASP A 473 -4.82 28.92 -18.78
C ASP A 473 -4.51 28.04 -20.02
N ASP A 474 -5.52 27.37 -20.59
CA ASP A 474 -5.44 26.60 -21.83
C ASP A 474 -5.79 27.45 -23.06
N GLY A 475 -6.00 28.76 -22.89
CA GLY A 475 -6.31 29.68 -23.98
C GLY A 475 -7.78 29.68 -24.42
N PHE A 476 -8.68 28.97 -23.73
CA PHE A 476 -10.10 28.94 -24.06
C PHE A 476 -10.77 30.27 -23.74
N THR A 477 -11.61 30.79 -24.64
CA THR A 477 -12.52 31.90 -24.35
C THR A 477 -13.92 31.39 -24.00
N PRO A 478 -14.78 32.18 -23.34
CA PRO A 478 -16.18 31.80 -23.11
C PRO A 478 -16.93 31.46 -24.41
N LEU A 479 -16.54 32.07 -25.54
CA LEU A 479 -17.12 31.75 -26.85
C LEU A 479 -16.67 30.38 -27.37
N MET A 480 -15.44 29.96 -27.08
CA MET A 480 -14.97 28.60 -27.35
C MET A 480 -15.72 27.57 -26.52
N ASP A 481 -15.90 27.82 -25.21
CA ASP A 481 -16.70 26.96 -24.34
C ASP A 481 -18.14 26.80 -24.87
N ALA A 482 -18.82 27.92 -25.17
CA ALA A 482 -20.17 27.88 -25.73
C ALA A 482 -20.24 27.14 -27.08
N SER A 483 -19.15 27.15 -27.85
CA SER A 483 -19.07 26.54 -29.17
C SER A 483 -18.75 25.04 -29.13
N ASP A 484 -17.88 24.60 -28.21
CA ASP A 484 -17.51 23.19 -28.01
C ASP A 484 -18.67 22.38 -27.40
N PHE A 485 -19.49 23.02 -26.55
CA PHE A 485 -20.69 22.41 -25.95
C PHE A 485 -21.99 22.68 -26.74
N GLY A 486 -21.94 23.48 -27.80
CA GLY A 486 -23.05 23.64 -28.76
C GLY A 486 -24.16 24.62 -28.35
N HIS A 487 -23.91 25.53 -27.41
CA HIS A 487 -24.89 26.47 -26.86
C HIS A 487 -25.09 27.69 -27.76
N ALA A 488 -25.77 27.51 -28.90
CA ALA A 488 -25.98 28.56 -29.91
C ALA A 488 -26.55 29.90 -29.38
N PRO A 489 -27.50 29.94 -28.42
CA PRO A 489 -27.98 31.21 -27.85
C PRO A 489 -26.89 31.96 -27.07
N ILE A 490 -26.02 31.24 -26.36
CA ILE A 490 -24.91 31.80 -25.59
C ILE A 490 -23.81 32.28 -26.53
N ALA A 491 -23.46 31.49 -27.54
CA ALA A 491 -22.50 31.88 -28.56
C ALA A 491 -22.95 33.16 -29.30
N ALA A 492 -24.25 33.30 -29.58
CA ALA A 492 -24.80 34.53 -30.14
C ALA A 492 -24.68 35.72 -29.18
N ALA A 493 -25.04 35.53 -27.90
CA ALA A 493 -24.92 36.58 -26.87
C ALA A 493 -23.48 37.06 -26.68
N LEU A 494 -22.52 36.13 -26.67
CA LEU A 494 -21.09 36.44 -26.56
C LEU A 494 -20.57 37.19 -27.80
N LEU A 495 -20.94 36.77 -29.01
CA LEU A 495 -20.59 37.49 -30.24
C LEU A 495 -21.21 38.89 -30.29
N ASP A 496 -22.44 39.05 -29.81
CA ASP A 496 -23.11 40.35 -29.72
C ASP A 496 -22.45 41.26 -28.67
N ALA A 497 -21.87 40.67 -27.62
CA ALA A 497 -21.08 41.36 -26.61
C ALA A 497 -19.63 41.65 -27.04
N GLY A 498 -19.24 41.29 -28.27
CA GLY A 498 -17.91 41.58 -28.82
C GLY A 498 -16.85 40.52 -28.52
N ALA A 499 -17.24 39.26 -28.29
CA ALA A 499 -16.32 38.13 -28.30
C ALA A 499 -15.64 38.01 -29.67
N ASP A 500 -14.31 37.91 -29.68
CA ASP A 500 -13.47 37.70 -30.84
C ASP A 500 -13.48 36.20 -31.21
N PRO A 501 -14.12 35.81 -32.32
CA PRO A 501 -14.20 34.41 -32.73
C PRO A 501 -12.89 33.86 -33.30
N PHE A 502 -11.87 34.70 -33.48
CA PHE A 502 -10.59 34.35 -34.08
C PHE A 502 -9.50 34.06 -33.04
N VAL A 503 -9.79 34.23 -31.75
CA VAL A 503 -8.89 33.80 -30.67
C VAL A 503 -8.62 32.31 -30.84
N LYS A 504 -7.39 31.88 -30.49
CA LYS A 504 -6.95 30.50 -30.58
C LYS A 504 -6.59 29.99 -29.20
N ASP A 505 -7.06 28.78 -28.89
CA ASP A 505 -6.65 28.07 -27.68
C ASP A 505 -5.19 27.58 -27.78
N ALA A 506 -4.70 26.94 -26.72
CA ALA A 506 -3.35 26.36 -26.69
C ALA A 506 -3.14 25.28 -27.77
N GLN A 507 -4.21 24.64 -28.26
CA GLN A 507 -4.21 23.66 -29.34
C GLN A 507 -4.40 24.28 -30.73
N GLN A 508 -4.43 25.61 -30.83
CA GLN A 508 -4.61 26.39 -32.06
C GLN A 508 -6.03 26.34 -32.67
N PHE A 509 -7.03 25.86 -31.95
CA PHE A 509 -8.42 25.85 -32.38
C PHE A 509 -9.11 27.19 -32.12
N THR A 510 -9.99 27.57 -33.05
CA THR A 510 -10.92 28.69 -32.88
C THR A 510 -12.28 28.18 -32.40
N ALA A 511 -13.14 29.08 -31.94
CA ALA A 511 -14.51 28.74 -31.55
C ALA A 511 -15.30 28.04 -32.69
N PHE A 512 -15.03 28.42 -33.95
CA PHE A 512 -15.63 27.75 -35.11
C PHE A 512 -15.14 26.30 -35.28
N ALA A 513 -13.84 26.06 -35.14
CA ALA A 513 -13.25 24.74 -35.28
C ALA A 513 -13.76 23.76 -34.19
N LEU A 514 -13.93 24.25 -32.97
CA LEU A 514 -14.52 23.48 -31.87
C LEU A 514 -16.00 23.13 -32.15
N ALA A 515 -16.78 24.06 -32.69
CA ALA A 515 -18.16 23.78 -33.11
C ALA A 515 -18.23 22.73 -34.24
N GLU A 516 -17.29 22.73 -35.18
CA GLU A 516 -17.20 21.72 -36.25
C GLU A 516 -16.80 20.36 -35.69
N ARG A 517 -15.80 20.30 -34.80
CA ARG A 517 -15.38 19.08 -34.11
C ARG A 517 -16.51 18.44 -33.32
N GLY A 518 -17.28 19.25 -32.59
CA GLY A 518 -18.46 18.81 -31.83
C GLY A 518 -19.70 18.53 -32.69
N GLY A 519 -19.70 18.85 -33.99
CA GLY A 519 -20.84 18.64 -34.88
C GLY A 519 -22.04 19.57 -34.60
N HIS A 520 -21.82 20.71 -33.95
CA HIS A 520 -22.87 21.61 -33.47
C HIS A 520 -23.44 22.51 -34.55
N ARG A 521 -24.32 21.95 -35.38
CA ARG A 521 -24.88 22.58 -36.59
C ARG A 521 -25.48 23.97 -36.37
N ALA A 522 -26.09 24.23 -35.22
CA ALA A 522 -26.68 25.54 -34.92
C ALA A 522 -25.61 26.63 -34.73
N VAL A 523 -24.52 26.31 -34.04
CA VAL A 523 -23.37 27.20 -33.84
C VAL A 523 -22.59 27.40 -35.15
N ILE A 524 -22.39 26.33 -35.93
CA ILE A 524 -21.74 26.40 -37.25
C ILE A 524 -22.53 27.30 -38.21
N THR A 525 -23.86 27.20 -38.20
CA THR A 525 -24.73 28.04 -39.03
C THR A 525 -24.62 29.50 -38.60
N LEU A 526 -24.63 29.78 -37.29
CA LEU A 526 -24.45 31.12 -36.73
C LEU A 526 -23.12 31.76 -37.18
N PHE A 527 -22.00 31.02 -37.14
CA PHE A 527 -20.70 31.54 -37.58
C PHE A 527 -20.64 31.78 -39.10
N ARG A 528 -21.25 30.89 -39.90
CA ARG A 528 -21.32 31.05 -41.37
C ARG A 528 -22.19 32.24 -41.78
N GLU A 529 -23.32 32.46 -41.09
CA GLU A 529 -24.19 33.61 -41.33
C GLU A 529 -23.52 34.95 -40.98
N ARG A 530 -22.55 34.94 -40.06
CA ARG A 530 -21.78 36.13 -39.65
C ARG A 530 -20.47 36.32 -40.41
N GLU A 531 -20.21 35.52 -41.46
CA GLU A 531 -19.00 35.59 -42.31
C GLU A 531 -17.66 35.53 -41.54
N VAL A 532 -17.64 34.81 -40.42
CA VAL A 532 -16.51 34.74 -39.48
C VAL A 532 -15.38 33.80 -39.97
N ASP A 533 -15.48 33.18 -41.13
CA ASP A 533 -14.47 32.23 -41.61
C ASP A 533 -13.39 32.88 -42.50
N ARG A 534 -12.13 32.83 -42.04
CA ARG A 534 -10.93 33.04 -42.87
C ARG A 534 -9.78 32.08 -42.53
N ASP A 535 -10.02 30.93 -41.89
CA ASP A 535 -8.91 29.98 -41.65
C ASP A 535 -8.79 29.03 -42.85
N TRP A 536 -7.82 29.31 -43.71
CA TRP A 536 -7.55 28.55 -44.95
C TRP A 536 -6.64 27.34 -44.73
N ARG A 537 -6.32 27.06 -43.48
CA ARG A 537 -5.56 25.91 -43.00
C ARG A 537 -6.20 24.57 -43.40
N PRO A 538 -7.53 24.35 -43.25
CA PRO A 538 -8.14 23.05 -43.58
C PRO A 538 -7.98 22.71 -45.06
N ASP A 539 -8.21 23.66 -45.97
CA ASP A 539 -8.06 23.46 -47.42
C ASP A 539 -6.61 23.17 -47.84
N LEU A 540 -5.63 23.78 -47.15
CA LEU A 540 -4.21 23.57 -47.43
C LEU A 540 -3.73 22.21 -46.90
N PHE A 541 -4.09 21.85 -45.67
CA PHE A 541 -3.71 20.59 -45.05
C PHE A 541 -4.42 19.40 -45.67
N GLU A 542 -5.70 19.56 -46.03
CA GLU A 542 -6.42 18.52 -46.77
C GLU A 542 -5.79 18.30 -48.15
N ALA A 543 -5.36 19.36 -48.85
CA ALA A 543 -4.63 19.22 -50.11
C ALA A 543 -3.27 18.52 -49.93
N ALA A 544 -2.54 18.77 -48.84
CA ALA A 544 -1.29 18.09 -48.54
C ALA A 544 -1.49 16.61 -48.17
N ARG A 545 -2.55 16.30 -47.41
CA ARG A 545 -2.93 14.95 -46.96
C ARG A 545 -3.49 14.08 -48.10
N THR A 546 -4.21 14.69 -49.04
CA THR A 546 -4.80 14.02 -50.21
C THR A 546 -3.89 13.99 -51.43
N GLY A 547 -2.76 14.73 -51.41
CA GLY A 547 -1.83 14.80 -52.53
C GLY A 547 -2.28 15.71 -53.67
N ASP A 548 -3.24 16.63 -53.47
CA ASP A 548 -3.68 17.58 -54.50
C ASP A 548 -2.67 18.72 -54.68
N ARG A 549 -1.56 18.39 -55.33
CA ARG A 549 -0.52 19.35 -55.74
C ARG A 549 -1.09 20.52 -56.54
N ALA A 550 -2.13 20.28 -57.35
CA ALA A 550 -2.73 21.35 -58.15
C ALA A 550 -3.48 22.36 -57.28
N ALA A 551 -4.17 21.92 -56.22
CA ALA A 551 -4.74 22.81 -55.22
C ALA A 551 -3.67 23.59 -54.47
N LEU A 552 -2.58 22.95 -54.03
CA LEU A 552 -1.47 23.62 -53.35
C LEU A 552 -0.82 24.70 -54.24
N VAL A 553 -0.62 24.43 -55.53
CA VAL A 553 -0.13 25.42 -56.49
C VAL A 553 -1.11 26.61 -56.61
N ARG A 554 -2.41 26.35 -56.79
CA ARG A 554 -3.43 27.42 -56.88
C ARG A 554 -3.51 28.26 -55.61
N LEU A 555 -3.37 27.64 -54.43
CA LEU A 555 -3.39 28.32 -53.15
C LEU A 555 -2.15 29.20 -52.98
N HIS A 556 -0.97 28.69 -53.35
CA HIS A 556 0.28 29.44 -53.31
C HIS A 556 0.32 30.62 -54.30
N GLU A 557 -0.14 30.44 -55.54
CA GLU A 557 -0.21 31.50 -56.55
C GLU A 557 -1.14 32.66 -56.15
N LYS A 558 -2.08 32.41 -55.23
CA LYS A 558 -2.93 33.45 -54.60
C LYS A 558 -2.24 34.18 -53.43
N GLY A 559 -0.93 34.00 -53.24
CA GLY A 559 -0.13 34.67 -52.20
C GLY A 559 -0.28 34.05 -50.80
N ARG A 560 -0.72 32.79 -50.70
CA ARG A 560 -0.92 32.12 -49.40
C ARG A 560 0.36 31.45 -48.91
N PRO A 561 0.76 31.65 -47.63
CA PRO A 561 1.95 31.02 -47.09
C PRO A 561 1.83 29.49 -47.02
N LEU A 562 2.87 28.78 -47.47
CA LEU A 562 2.96 27.32 -47.38
C LEU A 562 3.55 26.81 -46.05
N HIS A 563 4.06 27.73 -45.22
CA HIS A 563 4.75 27.41 -43.96
C HIS A 563 3.80 27.28 -42.75
N LEU A 564 2.48 27.24 -42.95
CA LEU A 564 1.56 27.12 -41.83
C LEU A 564 1.59 25.73 -41.21
N THR A 565 1.40 25.70 -39.89
CA THR A 565 1.39 24.49 -39.08
C THR A 565 0.02 24.28 -38.40
N GLU A 566 -0.45 23.03 -38.38
CA GLU A 566 -1.53 22.54 -37.51
C GLU A 566 -0.85 21.67 -36.44
N TYR A 567 -1.06 21.95 -35.15
CA TYR A 567 -0.34 21.27 -34.06
C TYR A 567 1.19 21.25 -34.23
N GLY A 568 1.75 22.28 -34.86
CA GLY A 568 3.18 22.34 -35.21
C GLY A 568 3.59 21.56 -36.46
N ALA A 569 2.72 20.73 -37.07
CA ALA A 569 3.04 19.97 -38.28
C ALA A 569 2.89 20.81 -39.56
N SER A 570 3.97 20.89 -40.35
CA SER A 570 3.95 21.57 -41.66
C SER A 570 3.35 20.69 -42.77
N ILE A 571 3.00 21.27 -43.91
CA ILE A 571 2.55 20.49 -45.10
C ILE A 571 3.57 19.43 -45.52
N LEU A 572 4.85 19.61 -45.18
CA LEU A 572 5.91 18.65 -45.46
C LEU A 572 5.80 17.42 -44.57
N HIS A 573 5.40 17.58 -43.30
CA HIS A 573 5.14 16.46 -42.39
C HIS A 573 3.93 15.65 -42.85
N LEU A 574 2.82 16.32 -43.15
CA LEU A 574 1.58 15.66 -43.55
C LEU A 574 1.71 14.94 -44.90
N SER A 575 2.39 15.56 -45.87
CA SER A 575 2.64 14.90 -47.16
C SER A 575 3.68 13.78 -47.07
N ALA A 576 4.65 13.89 -46.17
CA ALA A 576 5.61 12.83 -45.88
C ALA A 576 4.96 11.63 -45.19
N GLU A 577 4.07 11.85 -44.24
CA GLU A 577 3.28 10.81 -43.57
C GLU A 577 2.25 10.17 -44.50
N ALA A 578 1.58 10.96 -45.35
CA ALA A 578 0.57 10.49 -46.29
C ALA A 578 1.15 9.84 -47.56
N GLY A 579 2.46 9.94 -47.82
CA GLY A 579 3.13 9.24 -48.92
C GLY A 579 3.15 9.98 -50.27
N HIS A 580 2.94 11.30 -50.27
CA HIS A 580 2.84 12.10 -51.51
C HIS A 580 4.18 12.74 -51.91
N LEU A 581 5.05 11.98 -52.56
CA LEU A 581 6.40 12.41 -52.96
C LEU A 581 6.42 13.67 -53.85
N ASP A 582 5.42 13.85 -54.70
CA ASP A 582 5.32 15.01 -55.59
C ASP A 582 4.98 16.31 -54.84
N VAL A 583 4.19 16.21 -53.77
CA VAL A 583 3.90 17.29 -52.83
C VAL A 583 5.13 17.59 -51.96
N VAL A 584 5.81 16.56 -51.46
CA VAL A 584 7.07 16.70 -50.70
C VAL A 584 8.12 17.46 -51.52
N ARG A 585 8.35 17.05 -52.78
CA ARG A 585 9.27 17.75 -53.69
C ARG A 585 8.83 19.19 -53.95
N PHE A 586 7.54 19.41 -54.21
CA PHE A 586 7.00 20.75 -54.41
C PHE A 586 7.23 21.67 -53.21
N ALA A 587 7.05 21.17 -52.00
CA ALA A 587 7.28 21.90 -50.76
C ALA A 587 8.77 22.23 -50.55
N LEU A 588 9.66 21.24 -50.73
CA LEU A 588 11.11 21.43 -50.61
C LEU A 588 11.66 22.41 -51.66
N ASP A 589 11.18 22.34 -52.90
CA ASP A 589 11.56 23.26 -53.98
C ASP A 589 11.11 24.71 -53.74
N ARG A 590 10.14 24.91 -52.83
CA ARG A 590 9.65 26.22 -52.39
C ARG A 590 10.29 26.69 -51.07
N GLY A 591 11.33 26.01 -50.62
CA GLY A 591 12.17 26.44 -49.49
C GLY A 591 11.68 26.00 -48.12
N LEU A 592 10.76 25.03 -48.03
CA LEU A 592 10.46 24.40 -46.74
C LEU A 592 11.63 23.52 -46.32
N SER A 593 11.92 23.50 -45.01
CA SER A 593 13.08 22.80 -44.47
C SER A 593 12.74 21.34 -44.15
N ALA A 594 13.65 20.43 -44.51
CA ALA A 594 13.55 19.02 -44.14
C ALA A 594 13.87 18.76 -42.66
N HIS A 595 14.29 19.79 -41.91
CA HIS A 595 14.68 19.73 -40.50
C HIS A 595 13.63 20.31 -39.55
N ASP A 596 12.53 20.84 -40.07
CA ASP A 596 11.49 21.42 -39.23
C ASP A 596 10.93 20.35 -38.28
N ARG A 597 10.70 20.71 -37.02
CA ARG A 597 10.12 19.80 -36.01
C ARG A 597 8.67 20.20 -35.73
N ASN A 598 7.77 19.23 -35.69
CA ASN A 598 6.37 19.46 -35.33
C ASN A 598 6.15 19.55 -33.81
N GLY A 599 4.90 19.68 -33.35
CA GLY A 599 4.58 19.78 -31.92
C GLY A 599 4.95 18.54 -31.08
N SER A 600 5.21 17.41 -31.72
CA SER A 600 5.75 16.19 -31.10
C SER A 600 7.25 16.04 -31.32
N GLY A 601 7.96 17.09 -31.75
CA GLY A 601 9.38 17.07 -32.05
C GLY A 601 9.78 16.26 -33.29
N ARG A 602 8.83 15.71 -34.04
CA ARG A 602 9.09 14.85 -35.21
C ARG A 602 9.47 15.70 -36.41
N THR A 603 10.44 15.24 -37.19
CA THR A 603 10.80 15.81 -38.49
C THR A 603 9.98 15.15 -39.62
N PRO A 604 9.97 15.72 -40.84
CA PRO A 604 9.37 15.06 -42.00
C PRO A 604 10.00 13.70 -42.30
N LEU A 605 11.30 13.56 -42.02
CA LEU A 605 12.02 12.29 -42.17
C LEU A 605 11.48 11.26 -41.16
N PHE A 606 11.30 11.67 -39.91
CA PHE A 606 10.69 10.82 -38.88
C PHE A 606 9.28 10.37 -39.28
N ALA A 607 8.45 11.29 -39.80
CA ALA A 607 7.09 10.99 -40.24
C ALA A 607 7.06 10.00 -41.42
N ALA A 608 7.92 10.18 -42.43
CA ALA A 608 8.05 9.26 -43.56
C ALA A 608 8.59 7.88 -43.13
N ALA A 609 9.56 7.86 -42.21
CA ALA A 609 10.15 6.65 -41.68
C ALA A 609 9.14 5.82 -40.89
N THR A 610 8.31 6.50 -40.09
CA THR A 610 7.22 5.92 -39.32
C THR A 610 6.09 5.40 -40.21
N ALA A 611 5.78 6.10 -41.31
CA ALA A 611 4.67 5.71 -42.20
C ALA A 611 5.05 4.71 -43.31
N GLY A 612 6.34 4.37 -43.45
CA GLY A 612 6.79 3.34 -44.40
C GLY A 612 7.11 3.84 -45.82
N HIS A 613 7.31 5.14 -46.03
CA HIS A 613 7.51 5.74 -47.36
C HIS A 613 8.99 5.88 -47.75
N VAL A 614 9.58 4.78 -48.24
CA VAL A 614 11.02 4.70 -48.59
C VAL A 614 11.48 5.79 -49.56
N ASP A 615 10.71 6.08 -50.61
CA ASP A 615 11.11 7.05 -51.65
C ASP A 615 11.13 8.49 -51.12
N ILE A 616 10.30 8.79 -50.12
CA ILE A 616 10.29 10.07 -49.43
C ILE A 616 11.48 10.17 -48.47
N VAL A 617 11.78 9.10 -47.73
CA VAL A 617 12.98 9.01 -46.87
C VAL A 617 14.24 9.28 -47.69
N ARG A 618 14.39 8.64 -48.86
CA ARG A 618 15.53 8.86 -49.77
C ARG A 618 15.61 10.30 -50.27
N GLU A 619 14.48 10.90 -50.66
CA GLU A 619 14.45 12.31 -51.11
C GLU A 619 14.83 13.27 -49.98
N LEU A 620 14.33 13.05 -48.76
CA LEU A 620 14.63 13.90 -47.60
C LEU A 620 16.12 13.80 -47.21
N LEU A 621 16.69 12.59 -47.16
CA LEU A 621 18.12 12.38 -46.92
C LEU A 621 18.98 13.03 -48.02
N ALA A 622 18.58 12.92 -49.29
CA ALA A 622 19.27 13.59 -50.41
C ALA A 622 19.24 15.13 -50.30
N ARG A 623 18.26 15.67 -49.57
CA ARG A 623 18.09 17.10 -49.28
C ARG A 623 18.73 17.51 -47.95
N GLY A 624 19.51 16.60 -47.34
CA GLY A 624 20.31 16.87 -46.15
C GLY A 624 19.62 16.58 -44.82
N ALA A 625 18.45 15.92 -44.80
CA ALA A 625 17.78 15.57 -43.55
C ALA A 625 18.68 14.69 -42.65
N ASP A 626 18.61 14.92 -41.34
CA ASP A 626 19.40 14.20 -40.34
C ASP A 626 18.84 12.78 -40.13
N PRO A 627 19.60 11.71 -40.46
CA PRO A 627 19.17 10.33 -40.30
C PRO A 627 19.01 9.91 -38.83
N SER A 628 19.59 10.65 -37.88
CA SER A 628 19.53 10.41 -36.44
C SER A 628 18.44 11.21 -35.72
N THR A 629 17.48 11.76 -36.47
CA THR A 629 16.37 12.54 -35.91
C THR A 629 15.57 11.77 -34.86
N THR A 630 15.23 12.46 -33.77
CA THR A 630 14.37 11.97 -32.69
C THR A 630 13.09 12.79 -32.55
N ASP A 631 12.09 12.27 -31.83
CA ASP A 631 10.89 13.00 -31.43
C ASP A 631 11.00 13.60 -30.00
N THR A 632 9.91 14.14 -29.43
CA THR A 632 9.91 14.71 -28.06
C THR A 632 10.15 13.70 -26.95
N TYR A 633 9.98 12.40 -27.22
CA TYR A 633 10.25 11.32 -26.28
C TYR A 633 11.65 10.73 -26.50
N GLU A 634 12.49 11.44 -27.26
CA GLU A 634 13.84 11.01 -27.64
C GLU A 634 13.85 9.71 -28.47
N GLU A 635 12.70 9.27 -29.01
CA GLU A 635 12.64 8.07 -29.85
C GLU A 635 13.32 8.34 -31.20
N PRO A 636 14.33 7.55 -31.62
CA PRO A 636 14.97 7.70 -32.93
C PRO A 636 14.08 7.21 -34.09
N ALA A 637 14.13 7.88 -35.25
CA ALA A 637 13.39 7.46 -36.45
C ALA A 637 13.69 6.01 -36.89
N LEU A 638 14.93 5.54 -36.67
CA LEU A 638 15.35 4.18 -36.96
C LEU A 638 14.63 3.16 -36.05
N VAL A 639 14.42 3.47 -34.77
CA VAL A 639 13.69 2.62 -33.82
C VAL A 639 12.21 2.54 -34.18
N SER A 640 11.57 3.67 -34.49
CA SER A 640 10.16 3.71 -34.90
C SER A 640 9.92 2.95 -36.23
N ALA A 641 10.85 3.05 -37.19
CA ALA A 641 10.80 2.27 -38.43
C ALA A 641 10.99 0.77 -38.18
N ALA A 642 11.82 0.39 -37.21
CA ALA A 642 12.06 -1.00 -36.83
C ALA A 642 10.83 -1.62 -36.15
N ALA A 643 10.18 -0.89 -35.23
CA ALA A 643 8.95 -1.31 -34.55
C ALA A 643 7.78 -1.56 -35.53
N ARG A 644 7.75 -0.84 -36.67
CA ARG A 644 6.72 -0.97 -37.71
C ARG A 644 7.09 -1.91 -38.86
N GLY A 645 8.24 -2.58 -38.78
CA GLY A 645 8.65 -3.55 -39.79
C GLY A 645 9.10 -2.95 -41.13
N HIS A 646 9.56 -1.70 -41.15
CA HIS A 646 9.97 -1.02 -42.37
C HIS A 646 11.45 -1.28 -42.73
N THR A 647 11.78 -2.54 -43.06
CA THR A 647 13.15 -3.05 -43.30
C THR A 647 13.99 -2.18 -44.24
N GLU A 648 13.43 -1.76 -45.39
CA GLU A 648 14.17 -0.98 -46.38
C GLU A 648 14.46 0.45 -45.90
N ILE A 649 13.61 1.00 -45.03
CA ILE A 649 13.84 2.30 -44.39
C ILE A 649 14.98 2.18 -43.36
N VAL A 650 14.96 1.13 -42.55
CA VAL A 650 16.04 0.83 -41.58
C VAL A 650 17.40 0.73 -42.30
N ARG A 651 17.46 0.00 -43.42
CA ARG A 651 18.68 -0.07 -44.25
C ARG A 651 19.09 1.28 -44.82
N THR A 652 18.11 2.07 -45.27
CA THR A 652 18.36 3.39 -45.87
C THR A 652 18.88 4.39 -44.82
N LEU A 653 18.32 4.39 -43.61
CA LEU A 653 18.75 5.25 -42.51
C LEU A 653 20.14 4.84 -42.00
N ALA A 654 20.39 3.54 -41.80
CA ALA A 654 21.71 3.03 -41.41
C ALA A 654 22.78 3.37 -42.46
N ALA A 655 22.46 3.22 -43.75
CA ALA A 655 23.37 3.60 -44.84
C ALA A 655 23.63 5.12 -44.92
N ALA A 656 22.71 5.94 -44.41
CA ALA A 656 22.88 7.38 -44.28
C ALA A 656 23.65 7.81 -43.02
N GLY A 657 24.00 6.86 -42.13
CA GLY A 657 24.78 7.11 -40.92
C GLY A 657 23.97 7.17 -39.62
N ALA A 658 22.72 6.71 -39.61
CA ALA A 658 21.99 6.53 -38.35
C ALA A 658 22.67 5.44 -37.50
N ASP A 659 22.75 5.68 -36.19
CA ASP A 659 23.23 4.69 -35.24
C ASP A 659 22.23 3.51 -35.17
N VAL A 660 22.72 2.31 -35.45
CA VAL A 660 21.94 1.07 -35.48
C VAL A 660 21.61 0.59 -34.07
N ASP A 661 22.40 1.00 -33.08
CA ASP A 661 22.22 0.68 -31.66
C ASP A 661 21.54 1.81 -30.88
N ALA A 662 21.01 2.82 -31.57
CA ALA A 662 20.24 3.88 -30.93
C ALA A 662 19.06 3.29 -30.14
N ALA A 663 18.92 3.74 -28.90
CA ALA A 663 17.85 3.35 -28.00
C ALA A 663 16.85 4.49 -27.84
N ASP A 664 15.59 4.14 -27.58
CA ASP A 664 14.57 5.10 -27.18
C ASP A 664 14.63 5.45 -25.68
N GLY A 665 13.72 6.31 -25.21
CA GLY A 665 13.64 6.73 -23.80
C GLY A 665 13.37 5.60 -22.79
N GLU A 666 13.02 4.39 -23.23
CA GLU A 666 12.90 3.19 -22.38
C GLU A 666 14.16 2.32 -22.39
N GLY A 667 15.21 2.75 -23.10
CA GLY A 667 16.45 1.99 -23.28
C GLY A 667 16.32 0.84 -24.28
N LYS A 668 15.25 0.78 -25.09
CA LYS A 668 15.04 -0.29 -26.07
C LYS A 668 15.68 0.08 -27.41
N ARG A 669 16.51 -0.80 -27.96
CA ARG A 669 17.15 -0.62 -29.28
C ARG A 669 16.16 -0.95 -30.39
N ALA A 670 16.53 -0.55 -31.60
CA ALA A 670 15.81 -0.92 -32.81
C ALA A 670 15.64 -2.44 -32.98
N LEU A 671 16.66 -3.22 -32.59
CA LEU A 671 16.59 -4.69 -32.62
C LEU A 671 15.54 -5.22 -31.64
N ASP A 672 15.52 -4.69 -30.42
CA ASP A 672 14.58 -5.10 -29.37
C ASP A 672 13.14 -4.78 -29.80
N ARG A 673 12.88 -3.57 -30.31
CA ARG A 673 11.55 -3.19 -30.82
C ARG A 673 11.13 -3.97 -32.07
N ALA A 674 12.05 -4.33 -32.97
CA ALA A 674 11.71 -5.23 -34.07
C ALA A 674 11.28 -6.62 -33.56
N LEU A 675 11.90 -7.11 -32.49
CA LEU A 675 11.56 -8.41 -31.89
C LEU A 675 10.22 -8.36 -31.14
N ASP A 676 10.00 -7.35 -30.29
CA ASP A 676 8.78 -7.15 -29.50
C ASP A 676 7.52 -7.10 -30.39
N TYR A 677 7.61 -6.46 -31.55
CA TYR A 677 6.50 -6.33 -32.50
C TYR A 677 6.46 -7.42 -33.58
N GLY A 678 7.28 -8.46 -33.49
CA GLY A 678 7.22 -9.61 -34.41
C GLY A 678 7.80 -9.37 -35.82
N ASN A 679 8.66 -8.37 -36.00
CA ASN A 679 9.23 -7.98 -37.30
C ASN A 679 10.56 -8.69 -37.60
N ASP A 680 10.50 -9.99 -37.87
CA ASP A 680 11.68 -10.85 -37.97
C ASP A 680 12.62 -10.50 -39.13
N GLU A 681 12.07 -10.12 -40.29
CA GLU A 681 12.87 -9.66 -41.44
C GLU A 681 13.68 -8.40 -41.09
N THR A 682 13.08 -7.48 -40.33
CA THR A 682 13.72 -6.25 -39.88
C THR A 682 14.79 -6.55 -38.83
N ALA A 683 14.51 -7.45 -37.88
CA ALA A 683 15.47 -7.89 -36.88
C ALA A 683 16.70 -8.55 -37.54
N LEU A 684 16.50 -9.43 -38.54
CA LEU A 684 17.60 -10.01 -39.31
C LEU A 684 18.39 -8.95 -40.10
N ALA A 685 17.72 -7.93 -40.64
CA ALA A 685 18.37 -6.84 -41.33
C ALA A 685 19.21 -5.97 -40.37
N LEU A 686 18.69 -5.64 -39.19
CA LEU A 686 19.41 -4.91 -38.14
C LEU A 686 20.63 -5.69 -37.66
N LEU A 687 20.48 -6.99 -37.43
CA LEU A 687 21.59 -7.88 -37.16
C LEU A 687 22.61 -7.85 -38.29
N ALA A 688 22.21 -7.95 -39.56
CA ALA A 688 23.13 -7.85 -40.70
C ALA A 688 23.86 -6.49 -40.78
N LEU A 689 23.23 -5.42 -40.29
CA LEU A 689 23.81 -4.07 -40.18
C LEU A 689 24.75 -3.89 -38.98
N GLY A 690 24.85 -4.88 -38.10
CA GLY A 690 25.76 -4.87 -36.96
C GLY A 690 25.14 -4.49 -35.63
N ALA A 691 23.81 -4.53 -35.51
CA ALA A 691 23.12 -4.29 -34.23
C ALA A 691 23.66 -5.21 -33.12
N SER A 692 23.93 -4.62 -31.97
CA SER A 692 24.28 -5.31 -30.74
C SER A 692 23.09 -6.15 -30.24
N ALA A 693 23.40 -7.29 -29.65
CA ALA A 693 22.43 -8.18 -29.01
C ALA A 693 23.04 -8.69 -27.72
N ASP A 694 22.20 -8.96 -26.72
CA ASP A 694 22.60 -9.48 -25.42
C ASP A 694 21.91 -10.82 -25.10
N ALA A 695 22.20 -11.38 -23.93
CA ALA A 695 21.62 -12.64 -23.47
C ALA A 695 20.09 -12.56 -23.35
N THR A 696 19.53 -11.39 -23.05
CA THR A 696 18.09 -11.15 -23.00
C THR A 696 17.48 -11.19 -24.40
N THR A 697 18.14 -10.56 -25.38
CA THR A 697 17.76 -10.63 -26.80
C THR A 697 17.74 -12.08 -27.28
N LEU A 698 18.76 -12.87 -26.92
CA LEU A 698 18.83 -14.28 -27.27
C LEU A 698 17.68 -15.07 -26.62
N ALA A 699 17.45 -14.90 -25.32
CA ALA A 699 16.40 -15.59 -24.58
C ALA A 699 15.01 -15.41 -25.21
N LEU A 700 14.66 -14.19 -25.61
CA LEU A 700 13.38 -13.86 -26.26
C LEU A 700 13.19 -14.52 -27.64
N THR A 701 14.27 -14.97 -28.28
CA THR A 701 14.24 -15.57 -29.63
C THR A 701 14.30 -17.10 -29.64
N LEU A 702 14.63 -17.73 -28.50
CA LEU A 702 14.91 -19.17 -28.43
C LEU A 702 13.69 -20.05 -28.71
N ASP A 703 12.53 -19.68 -28.17
CA ASP A 703 11.31 -20.50 -28.25
C ASP A 703 10.53 -20.24 -29.54
N ASP A 704 10.42 -18.97 -29.94
CA ASP A 704 9.51 -18.55 -31.01
C ASP A 704 10.22 -18.21 -32.34
N LYS A 705 11.53 -17.95 -32.34
CA LYS A 705 12.26 -17.36 -33.49
C LYS A 705 13.63 -18.01 -33.76
N PRO A 706 13.68 -19.31 -34.12
CA PRO A 706 14.91 -20.09 -34.20
C PRO A 706 15.93 -19.56 -35.22
N ASP A 707 15.49 -18.93 -36.31
CA ASP A 707 16.38 -18.37 -37.33
C ASP A 707 17.17 -17.15 -36.82
N ILE A 708 16.57 -16.35 -35.93
CA ILE A 708 17.24 -15.21 -35.31
C ILE A 708 18.20 -15.70 -34.24
N ALA A 709 17.77 -16.64 -33.39
CA ALA A 709 18.61 -17.27 -32.39
C ALA A 709 19.88 -17.90 -33.03
N ARG A 710 19.73 -18.58 -34.18
CA ARG A 710 20.86 -19.11 -34.97
C ARG A 710 21.88 -18.04 -35.34
N VAL A 711 21.42 -16.88 -35.82
CA VAL A 711 22.30 -15.76 -36.21
C VAL A 711 23.02 -15.15 -35.00
N LEU A 712 22.34 -15.06 -33.86
CA LEU A 712 22.94 -14.57 -32.61
C LEU A 712 24.04 -15.51 -32.09
N ILE A 713 23.80 -16.82 -32.14
CA ILE A 713 24.78 -17.82 -31.72
C ILE A 713 26.01 -17.83 -32.64
N GLN A 714 25.81 -17.68 -33.95
CA GLN A 714 26.91 -17.52 -34.91
C GLN A 714 27.77 -16.27 -34.68
N ARG A 715 27.22 -15.27 -33.98
CA ARG A 715 27.96 -14.08 -33.51
C ARG A 715 28.71 -14.28 -32.19
N GLY A 716 28.65 -15.48 -31.62
CA GLY A 716 29.37 -15.85 -30.41
C GLY A 716 28.63 -15.56 -29.10
N LEU A 717 27.31 -15.35 -29.13
CA LEU A 717 26.52 -15.29 -27.90
C LEU A 717 26.36 -16.70 -27.31
N PRO A 718 26.64 -16.89 -26.01
CA PRO A 718 26.47 -18.18 -25.35
C PRO A 718 24.98 -18.47 -25.13
N LEU A 719 24.60 -19.74 -25.29
CA LEU A 719 23.26 -20.26 -25.03
C LEU A 719 23.00 -20.40 -23.52
N PRO A 720 21.79 -20.09 -23.03
CA PRO A 720 21.43 -20.32 -21.64
C PRO A 720 21.33 -21.81 -21.32
N GLY A 721 22.20 -22.32 -20.44
CA GLY A 721 22.28 -23.74 -20.09
C GLY A 721 20.98 -24.32 -19.51
N HIS A 722 20.25 -23.51 -18.73
CA HIS A 722 19.01 -23.94 -18.06
C HIS A 722 17.80 -24.06 -19.00
N ALA A 723 17.81 -23.42 -20.18
CA ALA A 723 16.65 -23.43 -21.08
C ALA A 723 16.58 -24.69 -21.96
N SER A 724 15.46 -25.41 -21.93
CA SER A 724 15.30 -26.64 -22.72
C SER A 724 15.40 -26.44 -24.23
N ALA A 725 14.88 -25.31 -24.74
CA ALA A 725 14.97 -24.98 -26.16
C ALA A 725 16.42 -24.66 -26.59
N ALA A 726 17.20 -24.01 -25.73
CA ALA A 726 18.62 -23.74 -25.95
C ALA A 726 19.42 -25.04 -26.11
N ARG A 727 19.19 -26.02 -25.22
CA ARG A 727 19.88 -27.32 -25.27
C ARG A 727 19.55 -28.10 -26.54
N ARG A 728 18.28 -28.14 -26.96
CA ARG A 728 17.88 -28.77 -28.24
C ARG A 728 18.48 -28.07 -29.45
N LEU A 729 18.52 -26.74 -29.43
CA LEU A 729 19.09 -25.93 -30.50
C LEU A 729 20.61 -26.14 -30.61
N ALA A 730 21.33 -26.21 -29.49
CA ALA A 730 22.77 -26.52 -29.47
C ALA A 730 23.07 -27.85 -30.19
N VAL A 731 22.31 -28.90 -29.87
CA VAL A 731 22.47 -30.22 -30.49
C VAL A 731 22.22 -30.18 -31.99
N ALA A 732 21.18 -29.46 -32.42
CA ALA A 732 20.90 -29.27 -33.85
C ALA A 732 22.01 -28.50 -34.56
N LEU A 733 22.54 -27.44 -33.93
CA LEU A 733 23.62 -26.62 -34.47
C LEU A 733 24.94 -27.40 -34.60
N TRP A 734 25.29 -28.20 -33.59
CA TRP A 734 26.46 -29.06 -33.65
C TRP A 734 26.37 -30.11 -34.76
N ALA A 735 25.19 -30.69 -35.01
CA ALA A 735 24.96 -31.59 -36.14
C ALA A 735 25.14 -30.89 -37.51
N GLU A 736 24.89 -29.58 -37.56
CA GLU A 736 25.12 -28.72 -38.74
C GLU A 736 26.58 -28.20 -38.81
N GLY A 737 27.43 -28.50 -37.81
CA GLY A 737 28.82 -28.06 -37.74
C GLY A 737 29.02 -26.62 -37.26
N VAL A 738 28.00 -26.02 -36.62
CA VAL A 738 28.08 -24.69 -36.00
C VAL A 738 28.53 -24.85 -34.55
N ASP A 739 29.58 -24.14 -34.15
CA ASP A 739 30.09 -24.16 -32.78
C ASP A 739 29.17 -23.32 -31.87
N ALA A 740 28.47 -23.97 -30.96
CA ALA A 740 27.58 -23.36 -29.98
C ALA A 740 28.13 -23.62 -28.57
N THR A 741 28.19 -22.58 -27.76
CA THR A 741 28.68 -22.62 -26.36
C THR A 741 27.56 -22.25 -25.40
N PHE A 742 27.63 -22.73 -24.16
CA PHE A 742 26.69 -22.36 -23.10
C PHE A 742 27.30 -21.33 -22.16
N ASP A 743 26.47 -20.49 -21.56
CA ASP A 743 26.86 -19.56 -20.49
C ASP A 743 27.19 -20.33 -19.20
N ASP A 744 26.38 -21.34 -18.90
CA ASP A 744 26.57 -22.35 -17.88
C ASP A 744 26.50 -23.75 -18.52
N PRO A 745 27.66 -24.31 -18.94
CA PRO A 745 27.71 -25.66 -19.48
C PRO A 745 27.40 -26.73 -18.43
N GLY A 746 27.51 -26.42 -17.13
CA GLY A 746 27.18 -27.35 -16.05
C GLY A 746 25.68 -27.53 -15.89
N ALA A 747 24.95 -26.41 -15.85
CA ALA A 747 23.49 -26.40 -15.90
C ALA A 747 22.94 -27.15 -17.12
N ALA A 748 23.58 -27.02 -18.28
CA ALA A 748 23.13 -27.70 -19.50
C ALA A 748 23.10 -29.23 -19.36
N VAL A 749 24.15 -29.82 -18.77
CA VAL A 749 24.25 -31.26 -18.52
C VAL A 749 23.29 -31.69 -17.40
N LEU A 750 23.21 -30.90 -16.34
CA LEU A 750 22.43 -31.19 -15.15
C LEU A 750 20.91 -31.17 -15.43
N GLU A 751 20.42 -30.17 -16.15
CA GLU A 751 19.02 -30.07 -16.55
C GLU A 751 18.63 -31.08 -17.64
N SER A 752 19.59 -31.53 -18.47
CA SER A 752 19.32 -32.60 -19.44
C SER A 752 19.22 -33.97 -18.78
N ALA A 753 19.90 -34.15 -17.65
CA ALA A 753 19.79 -35.35 -16.82
C ALA A 753 18.52 -35.41 -15.98
N THR A 754 17.72 -34.34 -15.92
CA THR A 754 16.43 -34.26 -15.23
C THR A 754 15.24 -34.07 -16.16
N SER A 755 15.46 -33.72 -17.43
CA SER A 755 14.38 -33.43 -18.39
C SER A 755 13.99 -34.63 -19.27
N ASP A 756 14.38 -35.85 -18.92
CA ASP A 756 14.13 -37.11 -19.65
C ASP A 756 14.64 -37.13 -21.12
N ASP A 757 15.55 -36.23 -21.49
CA ASP A 757 15.99 -36.08 -22.88
C ASP A 757 17.37 -36.72 -23.13
N LEU A 758 17.37 -38.06 -23.13
CA LEU A 758 18.56 -38.89 -23.23
C LEU A 758 19.43 -38.57 -24.46
N ASP A 759 18.81 -38.18 -25.57
CA ASP A 759 19.51 -37.86 -26.82
C ASP A 759 20.23 -36.51 -26.74
N VAL A 760 19.60 -35.52 -26.10
CA VAL A 760 20.25 -34.22 -25.84
C VAL A 760 21.41 -34.41 -24.87
N LEU A 761 21.19 -35.12 -23.74
CA LEU A 761 22.25 -35.40 -22.76
C LEU A 761 23.44 -36.14 -23.40
N ARG A 762 23.17 -37.13 -24.25
CA ARG A 762 24.22 -37.85 -25.00
C ARG A 762 25.04 -36.90 -25.86
N ALA A 763 24.38 -36.05 -26.63
CA ALA A 763 25.05 -35.10 -27.50
C ALA A 763 25.90 -34.07 -26.71
N LEU A 764 25.41 -33.60 -25.56
CA LEU A 764 26.18 -32.71 -24.67
C LEU A 764 27.47 -33.40 -24.16
N LEU A 765 27.38 -34.65 -23.70
CA LEU A 765 28.51 -35.40 -23.19
C LEU A 765 29.52 -35.79 -24.29
N GLU A 766 29.04 -36.14 -25.48
CA GLU A 766 29.89 -36.40 -26.65
C GLU A 766 30.64 -35.14 -27.13
N HIS A 767 30.05 -33.96 -26.91
CA HIS A 767 30.70 -32.66 -27.11
C HIS A 767 31.66 -32.25 -25.98
N GLY A 768 31.87 -33.12 -24.98
CA GLY A 768 32.91 -32.95 -23.96
C GLY A 768 32.53 -32.05 -22.79
N LEU A 769 31.23 -31.79 -22.58
CA LEU A 769 30.77 -31.12 -21.37
C LEU A 769 30.98 -32.03 -20.15
N ASP A 770 31.31 -31.42 -19.00
CA ASP A 770 31.69 -32.17 -17.80
C ASP A 770 30.50 -32.94 -17.21
N PRO A 771 30.53 -34.29 -17.18
CA PRO A 771 29.48 -35.10 -16.57
C PRO A 771 29.41 -34.99 -15.04
N ASN A 772 30.40 -34.34 -14.41
CA ASN A 772 30.48 -34.09 -12.97
C ASN A 772 30.27 -32.61 -12.62
N ALA A 773 29.76 -31.81 -13.55
CA ALA A 773 29.42 -30.44 -13.27
C ALA A 773 28.44 -30.38 -12.10
N LYS A 774 28.66 -29.41 -11.20
CA LYS A 774 27.83 -29.20 -10.02
C LYS A 774 26.93 -28.01 -10.25
N ASP A 775 25.69 -28.08 -9.79
CA ASP A 775 24.86 -26.88 -9.67
C ASP A 775 25.20 -26.10 -8.39
N GLU A 776 24.47 -25.02 -8.15
CA GLU A 776 24.59 -24.21 -6.94
C GLU A 776 24.52 -25.07 -5.67
N HIS A 777 23.59 -26.03 -5.61
CA HIS A 777 23.37 -27.00 -4.51
C HIS A 777 24.42 -28.12 -4.40
N GLY A 778 25.43 -28.13 -5.28
CA GLY A 778 26.45 -29.17 -5.31
C GLY A 778 26.00 -30.52 -5.89
N ASP A 779 24.77 -30.59 -6.45
CA ASP A 779 24.24 -31.80 -7.08
C ASP A 779 25.03 -32.12 -8.35
N THR A 780 25.24 -33.41 -8.60
CA THR A 780 25.78 -33.89 -9.88
C THR A 780 24.67 -34.47 -10.76
N PRO A 781 24.79 -34.45 -12.10
CA PRO A 781 23.82 -35.05 -13.01
C PRO A 781 23.51 -36.52 -12.68
N LEU A 782 24.53 -37.29 -12.26
CA LEU A 782 24.39 -38.69 -11.88
C LEU A 782 23.60 -38.87 -10.58
N LEU A 783 23.72 -37.92 -9.65
CA LEU A 783 22.96 -37.92 -8.39
C LEU A 783 21.46 -37.68 -8.65
N ARG A 784 21.13 -36.71 -9.52
CA ARG A 784 19.73 -36.41 -9.89
C ARG A 784 19.07 -37.54 -10.69
N ALA A 785 19.79 -38.14 -11.64
CA ALA A 785 19.32 -39.30 -12.41
C ALA A 785 18.99 -40.50 -11.50
N ARG A 786 19.84 -40.78 -10.50
CA ARG A 786 19.62 -41.84 -9.51
C ARG A 786 18.44 -41.58 -8.59
N ALA A 787 18.25 -40.34 -8.15
CA ALA A 787 17.10 -39.95 -7.33
C ALA A 787 15.76 -40.21 -8.04
N ARG A 788 15.76 -40.16 -9.38
CA ARG A 788 14.58 -40.40 -10.22
C ARG A 788 14.48 -41.81 -10.80
N ALA A 789 15.46 -42.67 -10.50
CA ALA A 789 15.57 -44.04 -11.01
C ALA A 789 15.60 -44.14 -12.56
N GLU A 790 16.25 -43.19 -13.22
CA GLU A 790 16.38 -43.10 -14.68
C GLU A 790 17.57 -43.94 -15.19
N ALA A 791 17.45 -45.27 -15.10
CA ALA A 791 18.51 -46.22 -15.43
C ALA A 791 19.26 -45.99 -16.78
N PRO A 792 18.61 -45.54 -17.88
CA PRO A 792 19.30 -45.24 -19.13
C PRO A 792 20.23 -44.02 -19.05
N ILE A 793 19.83 -42.99 -18.29
CA ILE A 793 20.58 -41.75 -18.08
C ILE A 793 21.75 -42.01 -17.13
N GLU A 794 21.53 -42.79 -16.07
CA GLU A 794 22.58 -43.24 -15.16
C GLU A 794 23.70 -43.98 -15.91
N ALA A 795 23.35 -44.97 -16.72
CA ALA A 795 24.32 -45.75 -17.50
C ALA A 795 25.10 -44.87 -18.50
N LEU A 796 24.45 -43.85 -19.07
CA LEU A 796 25.08 -42.91 -20.00
C LEU A 796 26.08 -41.99 -19.28
N LEU A 797 25.71 -41.44 -18.13
CA LEU A 797 26.56 -40.58 -17.31
C LEU A 797 27.78 -41.33 -16.77
N GLU A 798 27.58 -42.55 -16.25
CA GLU A 798 28.67 -43.41 -15.78
C GLU A 798 29.64 -43.80 -16.91
N ALA A 799 29.13 -44.08 -18.12
CA ALA A 799 29.95 -44.39 -19.28
C ALA A 799 30.85 -43.21 -19.72
N HIS A 800 30.46 -41.98 -19.40
CA HIS A 800 31.23 -40.76 -19.67
C HIS A 800 32.06 -40.30 -18.47
N GLY A 801 32.12 -41.08 -17.38
CA GLY A 801 32.99 -40.81 -16.23
C GLY A 801 32.35 -39.97 -15.11
N ALA A 802 31.02 -39.93 -15.04
CA ALA A 802 30.33 -39.38 -13.88
C ALA A 802 30.62 -40.19 -12.61
N LYS A 803 30.87 -39.49 -11.50
CA LYS A 803 31.10 -40.06 -10.16
C LYS A 803 30.01 -39.57 -9.23
N ALA A 804 29.44 -40.48 -8.44
CA ALA A 804 28.49 -40.10 -7.41
C ALA A 804 29.25 -39.43 -6.26
N VAL A 805 29.07 -38.11 -6.12
CA VAL A 805 29.56 -37.32 -4.98
C VAL A 805 28.33 -36.68 -4.33
N GLY A 806 28.17 -36.82 -3.01
CA GLY A 806 27.07 -36.24 -2.20
C GLY A 806 26.08 -37.24 -1.59
N GLY A 807 26.33 -38.55 -1.70
CA GLY A 807 25.38 -39.59 -1.27
C GLY A 807 25.08 -39.59 0.24
N LEU A 808 26.04 -39.21 1.09
CA LEU A 808 25.83 -39.08 2.54
C LEU A 808 24.95 -37.88 2.92
N LEU A 809 25.16 -36.73 2.27
CA LEU A 809 24.40 -35.49 2.53
C LEU A 809 22.94 -35.65 2.08
N GLN A 810 22.70 -36.28 0.93
CA GLN A 810 21.35 -36.54 0.44
C GLN A 810 20.59 -37.53 1.33
N ARG A 811 21.23 -38.58 1.84
CA ARG A 811 20.61 -39.49 2.81
C ARG A 811 20.24 -38.76 4.10
N ALA A 812 21.13 -37.91 4.59
CA ALA A 812 20.86 -37.09 5.78
C ALA A 812 19.66 -36.15 5.56
N ASN A 813 19.59 -35.47 4.42
CA ASN A 813 18.50 -34.55 4.06
C ASN A 813 17.16 -35.28 3.84
N ALA A 814 17.19 -36.46 3.21
CA ALA A 814 16.00 -37.29 3.00
C ALA A 814 15.48 -37.98 4.29
N GLY A 815 16.21 -37.87 5.41
CA GLY A 815 15.89 -38.56 6.67
C GLY A 815 16.14 -40.08 6.63
N ASP A 816 16.97 -40.54 5.69
CA ASP A 816 17.36 -41.94 5.55
C ASP A 816 18.43 -42.31 6.60
N PRO A 817 18.32 -43.47 7.27
CA PRO A 817 19.32 -43.90 8.26
C PRO A 817 20.72 -44.02 7.66
N ILE A 818 21.71 -43.42 8.31
CA ILE A 818 23.13 -43.47 7.91
C ILE A 818 23.83 -44.56 8.71
N THR A 819 24.07 -45.72 8.08
CA THR A 819 24.81 -46.83 8.70
C THR A 819 26.31 -46.73 8.45
N ALA A 820 27.11 -47.45 9.25
CA ALA A 820 28.57 -47.52 9.04
C ALA A 820 28.93 -48.06 7.64
N GLU A 821 28.17 -49.03 7.11
CA GLU A 821 28.41 -49.53 5.75
C GLU A 821 28.10 -48.47 4.68
N ALA A 822 27.07 -47.63 4.89
CA ALA A 822 26.73 -46.53 3.99
C ALA A 822 27.83 -45.46 3.97
N ILE A 823 28.42 -45.15 5.14
CA ILE A 823 29.56 -44.23 5.24
C ILE A 823 30.79 -44.79 4.53
N GLU A 824 31.14 -46.06 4.77
CA GLU A 824 32.29 -46.69 4.10
C GLU A 824 32.13 -46.73 2.57
N ALA A 825 30.94 -47.06 2.08
CA ALA A 825 30.63 -47.07 0.65
C ALA A 825 30.72 -45.67 0.02
N ALA A 826 30.20 -44.65 0.71
CA ALA A 826 30.24 -43.26 0.25
C ALA A 826 31.68 -42.70 0.24
N LEU A 827 32.47 -42.95 1.28
CA LEU A 827 33.89 -42.55 1.32
C LEU A 827 34.73 -43.27 0.25
N ALA A 828 34.44 -44.54 -0.04
CA ALA A 828 35.07 -45.27 -1.15
C ALA A 828 34.67 -44.72 -2.53
N GLY A 829 33.48 -44.13 -2.65
CA GLY A 829 32.98 -43.41 -3.83
C GLY A 829 33.58 -42.01 -4.00
N GLY A 830 34.21 -41.45 -2.95
CA GLY A 830 34.87 -40.14 -2.98
C GLY A 830 34.14 -39.03 -2.21
N ASP A 831 33.07 -39.34 -1.46
CA ASP A 831 32.40 -38.38 -0.57
C ASP A 831 33.36 -37.89 0.52
N ARG A 832 33.07 -36.69 1.05
CA ARG A 832 33.69 -36.17 2.27
C ARG A 832 32.65 -35.95 3.36
N LEU A 833 33.04 -36.17 4.61
CA LEU A 833 32.17 -35.95 5.78
C LEU A 833 31.91 -34.47 6.08
N ASP A 834 32.72 -33.57 5.52
CA ASP A 834 32.60 -32.12 5.62
C ASP A 834 31.87 -31.49 4.42
N THR A 835 31.33 -32.31 3.52
CA THR A 835 30.48 -31.80 2.43
C THR A 835 29.25 -31.13 3.04
N ALA A 836 29.01 -29.87 2.65
CA ALA A 836 27.89 -29.05 3.08
C ALA A 836 27.04 -28.64 1.88
N ASP A 837 25.76 -28.36 2.11
CA ASP A 837 24.86 -27.69 1.15
C ASP A 837 25.06 -26.16 1.16
N ASP A 838 24.20 -25.44 0.43
CA ASP A 838 24.29 -23.98 0.22
C ASP A 838 24.01 -23.17 1.48
N GLU A 839 23.33 -23.77 2.46
CA GLU A 839 23.13 -23.22 3.79
C GLU A 839 24.31 -23.58 4.72
N GLY A 840 25.34 -24.26 4.22
CA GLY A 840 26.48 -24.72 4.99
C GLY A 840 26.16 -25.91 5.91
N LEU A 841 25.03 -26.59 5.75
CA LEU A 841 24.68 -27.77 6.54
C LEU A 841 25.39 -29.01 6.00
N THR A 842 26.19 -29.65 6.85
CA THR A 842 26.76 -30.99 6.58
C THR A 842 25.76 -32.10 6.89
N ALA A 843 26.09 -33.34 6.49
CA ALA A 843 25.29 -34.51 6.86
C ALA A 843 25.05 -34.62 8.37
N LEU A 844 26.03 -34.18 9.20
CA LEU A 844 25.90 -34.14 10.65
C LEU A 844 24.91 -33.07 11.13
N HIS A 845 24.80 -31.92 10.45
CA HIS A 845 23.80 -30.89 10.77
C HIS A 845 22.39 -31.40 10.52
N HIS A 846 22.15 -32.03 9.37
CA HIS A 846 20.84 -32.59 9.00
C HIS A 846 20.38 -33.67 9.98
N VAL A 847 21.23 -34.65 10.32
CA VAL A 847 20.83 -35.69 11.28
C VAL A 847 20.71 -35.16 12.72
N ALA A 848 21.47 -34.11 13.07
CA ALA A 848 21.37 -33.47 14.38
C ALA A 848 20.07 -32.66 14.52
N LYS A 849 19.67 -31.95 13.45
CA LYS A 849 18.40 -31.22 13.32
C LYS A 849 17.20 -32.19 13.33
N ALA A 850 17.32 -33.35 12.69
CA ALA A 850 16.27 -34.37 12.63
C ALA A 850 16.15 -35.24 13.90
N GLY A 851 17.16 -35.23 14.77
CA GLY A 851 17.17 -36.00 16.01
C GLY A 851 17.51 -37.49 15.86
N ASP A 852 18.19 -37.90 14.78
CA ASP A 852 18.54 -39.31 14.52
C ASP A 852 19.81 -39.72 15.29
N GLU A 853 19.61 -40.28 16.48
CA GLU A 853 20.68 -40.74 17.38
C GLU A 853 21.65 -41.74 16.72
N ALA A 854 21.13 -42.70 15.96
CA ALA A 854 21.93 -43.78 15.40
C ALA A 854 22.83 -43.27 14.26
N SER A 855 22.29 -42.39 13.42
CA SER A 855 23.06 -41.75 12.35
C SER A 855 24.09 -40.75 12.89
N VAL A 856 23.76 -40.02 13.95
CA VAL A 856 24.72 -39.14 14.66
C VAL A 856 25.87 -39.96 15.25
N GLU A 857 25.59 -41.08 15.91
CA GLU A 857 26.62 -41.96 16.48
C GLU A 857 27.53 -42.55 15.38
N ALA A 858 26.96 -42.96 14.25
CA ALA A 858 27.70 -43.48 13.10
C ALA A 858 28.63 -42.42 12.47
N LEU A 859 28.15 -41.19 12.30
CA LEU A 859 28.95 -40.08 11.75
C LEU A 859 30.05 -39.61 12.70
N ILE A 860 29.78 -39.58 14.02
CA ILE A 860 30.80 -39.31 15.04
C ILE A 860 31.88 -40.40 15.01
N ALA A 861 31.48 -41.67 14.94
CA ALA A 861 32.43 -42.79 14.86
C ALA A 861 33.28 -42.75 13.59
N ALA A 862 32.75 -42.20 12.49
CA ALA A 862 33.47 -41.94 11.24
C ALA A 862 34.34 -40.67 11.28
N ASN A 863 34.37 -39.95 12.40
CA ASN A 863 35.16 -38.73 12.62
C ASN A 863 34.69 -37.53 11.76
N ALA A 864 33.37 -37.36 11.63
CA ALA A 864 32.75 -36.18 11.04
C ALA A 864 33.09 -34.89 11.84
N PRO A 865 33.25 -33.73 11.18
CA PRO A 865 33.55 -32.48 11.86
C PRO A 865 32.38 -32.06 12.76
N LEU A 866 32.65 -31.94 14.07
CA LEU A 866 31.63 -31.66 15.09
C LEU A 866 31.22 -30.17 15.13
N ASP A 867 32.13 -29.27 14.72
CA ASP A 867 31.99 -27.81 14.85
C ASP A 867 31.97 -27.11 13.48
N GLY A 868 31.45 -27.79 12.45
CA GLY A 868 31.14 -27.13 11.18
C GLY A 868 30.13 -25.99 11.40
N LEU A 869 30.27 -24.90 10.64
CA LEU A 869 29.37 -23.75 10.72
C LEU A 869 28.49 -23.71 9.48
N THR A 870 27.20 -23.49 9.68
CA THR A 870 26.28 -23.08 8.61
C THR A 870 26.61 -21.67 8.11
N THR A 871 26.00 -21.24 7.01
CA THR A 871 26.05 -19.83 6.56
C THR A 871 25.55 -18.86 7.63
N ASP A 872 24.61 -19.30 8.45
CA ASP A 872 24.08 -18.57 9.62
C ASP A 872 24.94 -18.74 10.89
N GLY A 873 26.10 -19.41 10.79
CA GLY A 873 27.03 -19.59 11.90
C GLY A 873 26.59 -20.58 12.99
N LEU A 874 25.66 -21.49 12.69
CA LEU A 874 25.17 -22.51 13.62
C LEU A 874 26.00 -23.80 13.53
N THR A 875 26.20 -24.47 14.67
CA THR A 875 26.82 -25.81 14.72
C THR A 875 25.76 -26.91 14.81
N PRO A 876 26.10 -28.19 14.54
CA PRO A 876 25.17 -29.32 14.72
C PRO A 876 24.62 -29.42 16.15
N LEU A 877 25.45 -29.07 17.15
CA LEU A 877 25.04 -29.02 18.56
C LEU A 877 23.99 -27.94 18.82
N LEU A 878 24.13 -26.76 18.20
CA LEU A 878 23.17 -25.66 18.33
C LEU A 878 21.85 -25.96 17.64
N LEU A 879 21.87 -26.63 16.48
CA LEU A 879 20.65 -27.10 15.82
C LEU A 879 19.91 -28.15 16.64
N ALA A 880 20.62 -29.14 17.21
CA ALA A 880 20.00 -30.13 18.10
C ALA A 880 19.40 -29.51 19.37
N LEU A 881 20.00 -28.43 19.88
CA LEU A 881 19.47 -27.65 21.00
C LEU A 881 18.22 -26.85 20.61
N ALA A 882 18.21 -26.24 19.42
CA ALA A 882 17.07 -25.48 18.89
C ALA A 882 15.84 -26.38 18.65
N GLU A 883 16.03 -27.56 18.05
CA GLU A 883 14.96 -28.50 17.68
C GLU A 883 14.54 -29.45 18.82
N LYS A 884 15.16 -29.34 20.01
CA LYS A 884 14.79 -30.08 21.24
C LYS A 884 15.03 -31.59 21.17
N HIS A 885 16.25 -32.01 20.82
CA HIS A 885 16.67 -33.42 20.81
C HIS A 885 17.72 -33.77 21.90
N PRO A 886 17.33 -33.98 23.18
CA PRO A 886 18.27 -34.23 24.29
C PRO A 886 19.27 -35.39 24.10
N PRO A 887 18.89 -36.54 23.53
CA PRO A 887 19.83 -37.66 23.34
C PRO A 887 20.96 -37.32 22.35
N VAL A 888 20.63 -36.62 21.26
CA VAL A 888 21.61 -36.14 20.26
C VAL A 888 22.52 -35.07 20.86
N VAL A 889 21.98 -34.16 21.67
CA VAL A 889 22.77 -33.16 22.42
C VAL A 889 23.79 -33.86 23.33
N ASP A 890 23.37 -34.90 24.05
CA ASP A 890 24.27 -35.65 24.94
C ASP A 890 25.36 -36.40 24.15
N LEU A 891 25.05 -36.94 22.97
CA LEU A 891 26.01 -37.60 22.08
C LEU A 891 27.07 -36.63 21.54
N LEU A 892 26.64 -35.49 20.99
CA LEU A 892 27.54 -34.45 20.46
C LEU A 892 28.41 -33.83 21.56
N THR A 893 27.83 -33.59 22.73
CA THR A 893 28.56 -33.06 23.90
C THR A 893 29.62 -34.07 24.38
N LYS A 894 29.29 -35.37 24.47
CA LYS A 894 30.25 -36.41 24.83
C LYS A 894 31.35 -36.61 23.79
N ALA A 895 31.05 -36.36 22.52
CA ALA A 895 32.01 -36.38 21.43
C ALA A 895 32.96 -35.17 21.42
N GLY A 896 32.65 -34.13 22.21
CA GLY A 896 33.51 -32.94 22.38
C GLY A 896 33.15 -31.78 21.45
N ALA A 897 31.93 -31.71 20.94
CA ALA A 897 31.45 -30.55 20.16
C ALA A 897 31.47 -29.26 21.01
N SER A 898 31.95 -28.18 20.42
CA SER A 898 32.10 -26.86 21.04
C SER A 898 30.79 -26.06 21.02
N LEU A 899 30.43 -25.51 22.18
CA LEU A 899 29.28 -24.61 22.34
C LEU A 899 29.55 -23.17 21.84
N THR A 900 30.81 -22.82 21.53
CA THR A 900 31.23 -21.43 21.26
C THR A 900 31.88 -21.24 19.88
N ALA A 901 31.61 -22.11 18.90
CA ALA A 901 32.26 -22.05 17.60
C ALA A 901 31.64 -21.01 16.62
N GLY A 902 30.42 -20.52 16.87
CA GLY A 902 29.70 -19.52 16.06
C GLY A 902 29.86 -18.05 16.54
N SER A 903 29.44 -17.08 15.71
CA SER A 903 29.52 -15.63 15.98
C SER A 903 28.41 -15.10 16.92
N ASP A 904 28.71 -13.99 17.61
CA ASP A 904 27.99 -13.50 18.81
C ASP A 904 26.56 -12.93 18.58
N GLU A 905 26.13 -12.60 17.36
CA GLU A 905 24.77 -12.07 17.10
C GLU A 905 23.66 -13.15 17.20
N HIS A 906 24.00 -14.41 16.90
CA HIS A 906 23.04 -15.50 16.71
C HIS A 906 22.71 -16.27 17.99
N TRP A 907 23.39 -15.96 19.11
CA TRP A 907 23.09 -16.57 20.42
C TRP A 907 21.76 -16.08 21.02
N SER A 908 21.26 -14.93 20.59
CA SER A 908 20.07 -14.29 21.17
C SER A 908 18.82 -15.16 21.01
N THR A 909 18.60 -15.76 19.84
CA THR A 909 17.41 -16.59 19.54
C THR A 909 17.46 -17.98 20.19
N ALA A 910 18.63 -18.64 20.16
CA ALA A 910 18.80 -19.95 20.81
C ALA A 910 18.75 -19.86 22.34
N ALA A 911 19.30 -18.78 22.93
CA ALA A 911 19.23 -18.50 24.36
C ALA A 911 17.81 -18.12 24.83
N HIS A 912 17.04 -17.42 24.00
CA HIS A 912 15.64 -17.05 24.27
C HIS A 912 14.76 -18.30 24.50
N HIS A 913 14.95 -19.37 23.71
CA HIS A 913 14.18 -20.60 23.84
C HIS A 913 14.63 -21.51 25.00
N LEU A 914 15.92 -21.51 25.34
CA LEU A 914 16.47 -22.32 26.44
C LEU A 914 16.01 -21.80 27.83
N ALA A 915 15.89 -20.48 27.97
CA ALA A 915 15.50 -19.81 29.21
C ALA A 915 14.05 -20.09 29.64
N MET A 916 13.15 -20.38 28.68
CA MET A 916 11.72 -20.51 28.97
C MET A 916 11.33 -21.77 29.76
N LYS A 917 12.20 -22.79 29.92
CA LYS A 917 11.81 -24.07 30.55
C LYS A 917 12.83 -24.88 31.40
N GLN A 918 14.13 -24.55 31.50
CA GLN A 918 15.13 -25.48 32.11
C GLN A 918 16.25 -24.79 32.93
N LEU A 919 15.97 -24.26 34.14
CA LEU A 919 16.99 -23.65 35.02
C LEU A 919 18.06 -24.65 35.54
N ASP A 920 17.71 -25.92 35.73
CA ASP A 920 18.61 -26.94 36.30
C ASP A 920 19.73 -27.35 35.33
N ARG A 921 19.48 -27.31 34.02
CA ARG A 921 20.45 -27.68 32.97
C ARG A 921 21.47 -26.58 32.67
N ALA A 922 21.18 -25.34 33.06
CA ALA A 922 22.13 -24.22 32.98
C ALA A 922 23.38 -24.42 33.84
N ARG A 923 23.26 -25.07 35.01
CA ARG A 923 24.41 -25.43 35.87
C ARG A 923 25.33 -26.45 35.20
N GLU A 924 24.76 -27.37 34.45
CA GLU A 924 25.46 -28.44 33.74
C GLU A 924 26.20 -27.90 32.52
N LEU A 925 25.59 -26.97 31.76
CA LEU A 925 26.20 -26.28 30.62
C LEU A 925 27.39 -25.39 31.03
N VAL A 926 27.31 -24.71 32.18
CA VAL A 926 28.43 -23.94 32.73
C VAL A 926 29.58 -24.88 33.17
N ALA A 927 29.27 -26.05 33.73
CA ALA A 927 30.28 -27.07 34.05
C ALA A 927 30.98 -27.64 32.81
N LEU A 928 30.32 -27.56 31.64
CA LEU A 928 30.85 -27.93 30.32
C LEU A 928 31.54 -26.77 29.57
N GLY A 929 31.66 -25.59 30.20
CA GLY A 929 32.43 -24.46 29.66
C GLY A 929 31.60 -23.35 29.01
N ALA A 930 30.26 -23.40 29.06
CA ALA A 930 29.41 -22.33 28.54
C ALA A 930 29.60 -21.02 29.33
N SER A 931 29.69 -19.89 28.62
CA SER A 931 29.83 -18.57 29.24
C SER A 931 28.63 -18.24 30.13
N THR A 932 28.84 -17.95 31.41
CA THR A 932 27.76 -17.55 32.35
C THR A 932 27.06 -16.24 31.97
N THR A 933 27.55 -15.51 30.95
CA THR A 933 27.04 -14.20 30.52
C THR A 933 25.74 -14.30 29.70
N TRP A 934 25.50 -15.39 28.98
CA TRP A 934 24.23 -15.54 28.25
C TRP A 934 23.03 -15.70 29.18
N LEU A 935 23.25 -16.22 30.40
CA LEU A 935 22.23 -16.27 31.46
C LEU A 935 21.80 -14.86 31.88
N LEU A 936 22.72 -13.88 31.89
CA LEU A 936 22.40 -12.48 32.17
C LEU A 936 21.59 -11.83 31.03
N HIS A 937 21.90 -12.11 29.76
CA HIS A 937 21.09 -11.62 28.64
C HIS A 937 19.69 -12.24 28.59
N ALA A 938 19.58 -13.55 28.80
CA ALA A 938 18.30 -14.23 28.88
C ALA A 938 17.45 -13.73 30.07
N ALA A 939 18.07 -13.50 31.23
CA ALA A 939 17.39 -12.93 32.39
C ALA A 939 17.00 -11.46 32.21
N ALA A 940 17.81 -10.66 31.51
CA ALA A 940 17.52 -9.26 31.23
C ALA A 940 16.34 -9.09 30.25
N GLY A 941 16.21 -9.96 29.25
CA GLY A 941 15.07 -9.93 28.32
C GLY A 941 13.75 -10.46 28.90
N THR A 942 13.77 -11.15 30.05
CA THR A 942 12.59 -11.81 30.65
C THR A 942 12.22 -11.35 32.05
N GLY A 943 13.12 -10.64 32.75
CA GLY A 943 12.91 -10.18 34.13
C GLY A 943 13.01 -11.26 35.21
N ASP A 944 13.52 -12.46 34.89
CA ASP A 944 13.56 -13.60 35.82
C ASP A 944 14.69 -13.50 36.87
N LEU A 945 14.30 -13.24 38.13
CA LEU A 945 15.17 -13.14 39.30
C LEU A 945 15.94 -14.43 39.64
N ALA A 946 15.42 -15.61 39.28
CA ALA A 946 16.07 -16.89 39.57
C ALA A 946 17.29 -17.13 38.66
N ALA A 947 17.18 -16.73 37.39
CA ALA A 947 18.28 -16.78 36.43
C ALA A 947 19.40 -15.78 36.79
N VAL A 948 19.05 -14.59 37.30
CA VAL A 948 20.02 -13.60 37.82
C VAL A 948 20.75 -14.12 39.06
N ALA A 949 20.02 -14.73 40.01
CA ALA A 949 20.62 -15.33 41.20
C ALA A 949 21.60 -16.46 40.85
N LEU A 950 21.25 -17.29 39.86
CA LEU A 950 22.09 -18.38 39.37
C LEU A 950 23.35 -17.86 38.64
N ALA A 951 23.23 -16.82 37.82
CA ALA A 951 24.38 -16.19 37.15
C ALA A 951 25.35 -15.54 38.15
N SER A 952 24.83 -14.98 39.25
CA SER A 952 25.62 -14.41 40.35
C SER A 952 26.32 -15.51 41.17
N GLU A 953 25.65 -16.65 41.40
CA GLU A 953 26.19 -17.82 42.10
C GLU A 953 27.31 -18.52 41.31
N LEU A 954 27.25 -18.49 39.98
CA LEU A 954 28.21 -19.14 39.07
C LEU A 954 29.35 -18.23 38.58
N GLY A 955 29.42 -16.97 39.02
CA GLY A 955 30.60 -16.11 38.88
C GLY A 955 30.79 -15.44 37.52
N ALA A 956 29.74 -14.83 36.96
CA ALA A 956 29.82 -14.12 35.68
C ALA A 956 30.98 -13.11 35.57
N SER A 957 31.74 -13.20 34.48
CA SER A 957 32.99 -12.46 34.27
C SER A 957 32.76 -10.96 34.08
N ALA A 958 33.30 -10.16 35.01
CA ALA A 958 33.33 -8.69 34.93
C ALA A 958 34.14 -8.14 33.74
N ALA A 959 34.94 -8.97 33.05
CA ALA A 959 35.75 -8.53 31.91
C ALA A 959 34.94 -8.38 30.62
N PHE A 960 33.90 -9.20 30.43
CA PHE A 960 33.09 -9.21 29.22
C PHE A 960 31.88 -8.26 29.32
N VAL A 961 31.28 -8.13 30.52
CA VAL A 961 30.24 -7.11 30.81
C VAL A 961 30.77 -5.68 30.60
N ARG A 962 32.07 -5.46 30.83
CA ARG A 962 32.77 -4.20 30.50
C ARG A 962 32.83 -3.89 28.99
N GLN A 963 32.72 -4.89 28.13
CA GLN A 963 32.86 -4.74 26.67
C GLN A 963 31.51 -4.61 25.94
N GLN A 964 30.44 -5.16 26.53
CA GLN A 964 29.07 -5.20 25.97
C GLN A 964 28.05 -4.45 26.85
N GLY A 965 28.50 -3.43 27.60
CA GLY A 965 27.72 -2.81 28.68
C GLY A 965 26.41 -2.12 28.26
N PHE A 966 26.28 -1.72 26.98
CA PHE A 966 25.10 -1.02 26.46
C PHE A 966 23.87 -1.93 26.31
N THR A 967 24.02 -3.12 25.72
CA THR A 967 22.91 -4.05 25.47
C THR A 967 22.36 -4.67 26.75
N ALA A 968 23.24 -5.01 27.71
CA ALA A 968 22.84 -5.50 29.02
C ALA A 968 22.16 -4.40 29.86
N ALA A 969 22.59 -3.15 29.73
CA ALA A 969 21.97 -2.03 30.43
C ALA A 969 20.62 -1.61 29.83
N ARG A 970 20.48 -1.66 28.50
CA ARG A 970 19.21 -1.41 27.81
C ARG A 970 18.15 -2.43 28.20
N ALA A 971 18.46 -3.72 28.12
CA ALA A 971 17.54 -4.79 28.51
C ALA A 971 17.18 -4.73 30.01
N ALA A 972 18.13 -4.37 30.89
CA ALA A 972 17.85 -4.15 32.31
C ALA A 972 16.92 -2.94 32.55
N ALA A 973 17.07 -1.87 31.79
CA ALA A 973 16.20 -0.69 31.85
C ALA A 973 14.78 -0.97 31.31
N GLU A 974 14.66 -1.70 30.20
CA GLU A 974 13.39 -2.17 29.62
C GLU A 974 12.61 -3.07 30.60
N SER A 975 13.30 -3.92 31.36
CA SER A 975 12.66 -4.81 32.35
C SER A 975 12.03 -4.08 33.54
N GLY A 976 12.46 -2.86 33.85
CA GLY A 976 11.98 -2.09 35.02
C GLY A 976 12.37 -2.65 36.39
N VAL A 977 13.17 -3.72 36.47
CA VAL A 977 13.50 -4.41 37.72
C VAL A 977 14.80 -3.88 38.33
N ARG A 978 14.67 -3.12 39.42
CA ARG A 978 15.79 -2.50 40.17
C ARG A 978 16.95 -3.46 40.53
N ALA A 979 16.64 -4.70 40.91
CA ALA A 979 17.64 -5.70 41.30
C ALA A 979 18.54 -6.16 40.14
N VAL A 980 18.01 -6.13 38.90
CA VAL A 980 18.77 -6.46 37.68
C VAL A 980 19.77 -5.35 37.38
N LEU A 981 19.34 -4.09 37.54
CA LEU A 981 20.17 -2.91 37.32
C LEU A 981 21.33 -2.82 38.34
N ASP A 982 21.04 -3.05 39.62
CA ASP A 982 22.04 -3.01 40.70
C ASP A 982 23.14 -4.09 40.48
N GLU A 983 22.79 -5.24 39.89
CA GLU A 983 23.72 -6.33 39.59
C GLU A 983 24.53 -6.08 38.30
N VAL A 984 23.92 -5.52 37.24
CA VAL A 984 24.64 -5.08 36.02
C VAL A 984 25.69 -4.01 36.35
N LEU A 985 25.37 -3.10 37.28
CA LEU A 985 26.32 -2.11 37.82
C LEU A 985 27.41 -2.74 38.69
N ARG A 986 27.09 -3.79 39.47
CA ARG A 986 28.07 -4.55 40.27
C ARG A 986 29.07 -5.31 39.40
N LEU A 987 28.63 -5.80 38.22
CA LEU A 987 29.42 -6.59 37.28
C LEU A 987 30.26 -5.76 36.30
N GLY A 988 30.11 -4.43 36.29
CA GLY A 988 31.08 -3.51 35.69
C GLY A 988 30.66 -2.80 34.41
N SER A 989 29.37 -2.73 34.07
CA SER A 989 28.89 -1.81 33.01
C SER A 989 29.16 -0.36 33.39
N SER A 990 29.47 0.50 32.40
CA SER A 990 29.66 1.93 32.63
C SER A 990 28.35 2.57 33.09
N ARG A 991 28.44 3.48 34.07
CA ARG A 991 27.25 4.16 34.60
C ARG A 991 26.60 5.03 33.52
N GLU A 992 27.42 5.50 32.60
CA GLU A 992 27.09 6.32 31.45
C GLU A 992 26.33 5.51 30.38
N GLY A 993 26.71 4.24 30.15
CA GLY A 993 25.98 3.34 29.25
C GLY A 993 24.59 2.97 29.76
N VAL A 994 24.43 2.91 31.09
CA VAL A 994 23.14 2.70 31.75
C VAL A 994 22.20 3.89 31.55
N LEU A 995 22.71 5.12 31.56
CA LEU A 995 21.91 6.30 31.29
C LEU A 995 21.41 6.33 29.83
N HIS A 996 22.28 6.03 28.85
CA HIS A 996 21.87 5.96 27.44
C HIS A 996 20.81 4.87 27.21
N GLY A 997 21.00 3.67 27.77
CA GLY A 997 20.00 2.59 27.66
C GLY A 997 18.67 2.93 28.35
N ALA A 998 18.70 3.67 29.47
CA ALA A 998 17.48 4.11 30.15
C ALA A 998 16.71 5.16 29.34
N VAL A 999 17.40 6.08 28.66
CA VAL A 999 16.79 7.08 27.77
C VAL A 999 16.20 6.43 26.52
N ASP A 1000 16.93 5.50 25.90
CA ASP A 1000 16.47 4.71 24.72
C ASP A 1000 15.22 3.89 25.04
N SER A 1001 15.12 3.33 26.25
CA SER A 1001 13.93 2.57 26.69
C SER A 1001 12.67 3.42 26.93
N GLY A 1002 12.79 4.74 26.98
CA GLY A 1002 11.67 5.65 27.22
C GLY A 1002 11.08 5.63 28.65
N ASN A 1003 11.75 5.02 29.64
CA ASN A 1003 11.21 4.84 31.00
C ASN A 1003 11.61 5.98 31.98
N PRO A 1004 10.70 6.91 32.33
CA PRO A 1004 11.04 8.08 33.16
C PRO A 1004 11.36 7.72 34.62
N ALA A 1005 10.77 6.64 35.15
CA ALA A 1005 11.01 6.18 36.52
C ALA A 1005 12.43 5.62 36.66
N MET A 1006 12.93 4.96 35.62
CA MET A 1006 14.29 4.42 35.59
C MET A 1006 15.32 5.53 35.44
N ILE A 1007 15.07 6.52 34.58
CA ILE A 1007 15.93 7.70 34.44
C ILE A 1007 16.05 8.43 35.78
N ARG A 1008 14.94 8.70 36.48
CA ARG A 1008 14.98 9.28 37.83
C ARG A 1008 15.78 8.44 38.81
N TYR A 1009 15.62 7.11 38.79
CA TYR A 1009 16.40 6.22 39.63
C TYR A 1009 17.91 6.33 39.36
N VAL A 1010 18.32 6.31 38.09
CA VAL A 1010 19.71 6.45 37.68
C VAL A 1010 20.26 7.82 38.13
N LEU A 1011 19.53 8.90 37.90
CA LEU A 1011 19.92 10.27 38.28
C LEU A 1011 20.02 10.46 39.81
N ASP A 1012 19.07 9.91 40.57
CA ASP A 1012 18.99 10.09 42.03
C ASP A 1012 19.97 9.19 42.79
N THR A 1013 20.35 8.05 42.21
CA THR A 1013 21.08 6.98 42.91
C THR A 1013 22.52 6.84 42.43
N LEU A 1014 22.81 7.18 41.17
CA LEU A 1014 24.11 7.00 40.54
C LEU A 1014 24.61 8.38 40.10
N GLY A 1015 25.73 8.83 40.67
CA GLY A 1015 26.42 10.02 40.18
C GLY A 1015 27.00 9.75 38.80
N VAL A 1016 26.19 9.99 37.77
CA VAL A 1016 26.48 9.76 36.35
C VAL A 1016 26.85 11.06 35.67
N ASP A 1017 27.76 11.00 34.71
CA ASP A 1017 28.02 12.11 33.81
C ASP A 1017 26.89 12.20 32.78
N LEU A 1018 26.09 13.26 32.86
CA LEU A 1018 24.91 13.49 32.00
C LEU A 1018 25.30 13.81 30.56
N ASP A 1019 26.54 14.23 30.37
CA ASP A 1019 27.11 14.72 29.12
C ASP A 1019 28.07 13.69 28.49
N ALA A 1020 28.10 12.48 29.07
CA ALA A 1020 28.88 11.37 28.55
C ALA A 1020 28.44 11.03 27.13
N LYS A 1021 29.42 10.78 26.26
CA LYS A 1021 29.18 10.48 24.85
C LYS A 1021 29.15 8.97 24.59
N ASP A 1022 28.25 8.52 23.73
CA ASP A 1022 28.20 7.15 23.21
C ASP A 1022 29.26 6.90 22.11
N ALA A 1023 29.22 5.73 21.47
CA ALA A 1023 30.15 5.34 20.41
C ALA A 1023 30.05 6.22 19.15
N TRP A 1024 28.97 6.98 18.97
CA TRP A 1024 28.73 7.94 17.89
C TRP A 1024 28.94 9.39 18.35
N ALA A 1025 29.62 9.56 19.49
CA ALA A 1025 29.87 10.84 20.14
C ALA A 1025 28.61 11.62 20.57
N ARG A 1026 27.45 10.97 20.67
CA ARG A 1026 26.17 11.59 21.07
C ARG A 1026 25.99 11.53 22.58
N THR A 1027 25.38 12.56 23.16
CA THR A 1027 24.93 12.55 24.57
C THR A 1027 23.54 11.93 24.71
N PRO A 1028 23.10 11.51 25.92
CA PRO A 1028 21.75 11.00 26.15
C PRO A 1028 20.66 11.98 25.68
N LEU A 1029 20.93 13.29 25.75
CA LEU A 1029 20.01 14.32 25.30
C LEU A 1029 19.78 14.31 23.78
N HIS A 1030 20.74 13.84 22.96
CA HIS A 1030 20.54 13.66 21.51
C HIS A 1030 19.48 12.58 21.22
N GLN A 1031 19.47 11.51 22.02
CA GLN A 1031 18.53 10.40 21.83
C GLN A 1031 17.07 10.81 22.14
N THR A 1032 16.88 11.84 22.96
CA THR A 1032 15.53 12.36 23.27
C THR A 1032 14.81 12.99 22.08
N ALA A 1033 15.52 13.33 20.99
CA ALA A 1033 14.89 13.81 19.76
C ALA A 1033 14.00 12.75 19.08
N PHE A 1034 14.31 11.47 19.29
CA PHE A 1034 13.54 10.33 18.80
C PHE A 1034 12.51 9.83 19.83
N ALA A 1035 12.37 10.53 20.97
CA ALA A 1035 11.51 10.17 22.08
C ALA A 1035 10.69 11.39 22.58
N ASP A 1036 10.14 11.32 23.79
CA ASP A 1036 9.28 12.34 24.39
C ASP A 1036 10.09 13.50 25.03
N ALA A 1037 9.64 14.75 24.81
CA ALA A 1037 10.18 15.97 25.43
C ALA A 1037 10.13 15.94 26.97
N ALA A 1038 9.24 15.15 27.57
CA ALA A 1038 9.20 14.93 29.02
C ALA A 1038 10.48 14.26 29.56
N LEU A 1039 11.13 13.40 28.76
CA LEU A 1039 12.38 12.74 29.13
C LEU A 1039 13.56 13.71 29.05
N ALA A 1040 13.59 14.55 28.02
CA ALA A 1040 14.57 15.62 27.89
C ALA A 1040 14.50 16.60 29.06
N ALA A 1041 13.29 16.91 29.56
CA ALA A 1041 13.11 17.76 30.73
C ALA A 1041 13.80 17.19 31.97
N LEU A 1042 13.73 15.88 32.20
CA LEU A 1042 14.40 15.22 33.34
C LEU A 1042 15.92 15.36 33.28
N LEU A 1043 16.53 15.20 32.10
CA LEU A 1043 17.97 15.34 31.92
C LEU A 1043 18.42 16.80 32.07
N LEU A 1044 17.66 17.74 31.49
CA LEU A 1044 17.94 19.17 31.59
C LEU A 1044 17.74 19.72 33.01
N ASP A 1045 16.74 19.22 33.74
CA ASP A 1045 16.51 19.54 35.17
C ASP A 1045 17.64 18.99 36.05
N ALA A 1046 18.23 17.85 35.67
CA ALA A 1046 19.40 17.28 36.33
C ALA A 1046 20.72 17.98 35.96
N GLY A 1047 20.72 18.83 34.93
CA GLY A 1047 21.84 19.70 34.56
C GLY A 1047 22.64 19.28 33.33
N ALA A 1048 22.09 18.45 32.43
CA ALA A 1048 22.74 18.12 31.15
C ALA A 1048 22.93 19.36 30.25
N ASP A 1049 24.06 19.48 29.55
CA ASP A 1049 24.35 20.59 28.65
C ASP A 1049 23.73 20.36 27.26
N PRO A 1050 22.76 21.21 26.82
CA PRO A 1050 22.12 21.07 25.51
C PRO A 1050 22.99 21.51 24.32
N ASN A 1051 24.21 21.95 24.54
CA ASN A 1051 25.07 22.52 23.49
C ASN A 1051 26.23 21.61 23.07
N ILE A 1052 26.29 20.39 23.58
CA ILE A 1052 27.36 19.45 23.22
C ILE A 1052 27.07 18.88 21.83
N PRO A 1053 27.99 19.03 20.86
CA PRO A 1053 27.79 18.45 19.53
C PRO A 1053 28.20 16.99 19.47
N ASP A 1054 27.62 16.24 18.53
CA ASP A 1054 28.04 14.87 18.15
C ASP A 1054 29.29 14.86 17.25
N GLU A 1055 29.58 13.72 16.62
CA GLU A 1055 30.72 13.56 15.69
C GLU A 1055 30.60 14.35 14.39
N ARG A 1056 29.42 14.86 14.04
CA ARG A 1056 29.15 15.67 12.84
C ARG A 1056 29.05 17.16 13.16
N GLY A 1057 29.28 17.55 14.41
CA GLY A 1057 29.06 18.91 14.88
C GLY A 1057 27.59 19.26 15.14
N GLU A 1058 26.68 18.27 15.19
CA GLU A 1058 25.25 18.51 15.37
C GLU A 1058 24.87 18.42 16.85
N THR A 1059 24.11 19.40 17.36
CA THR A 1059 23.65 19.44 18.77
C THR A 1059 22.28 18.77 18.92
N PRO A 1060 21.79 18.49 20.15
CA PRO A 1060 20.42 18.00 20.35
C PRO A 1060 19.34 18.88 19.70
N LEU A 1061 19.60 20.19 19.56
CA LEU A 1061 18.69 21.12 18.87
C LEU A 1061 18.64 20.88 17.35
N PHE A 1062 19.73 20.41 16.73
CA PHE A 1062 19.73 20.00 15.31
C PHE A 1062 18.78 18.83 15.09
N TYR A 1063 18.90 17.79 15.91
CA TYR A 1063 18.03 16.61 15.84
C TYR A 1063 16.56 16.98 16.13
N ALA A 1064 16.30 17.86 17.10
CA ALA A 1064 14.93 18.31 17.39
C ALA A 1064 14.28 19.08 16.23
N VAL A 1065 15.07 19.84 15.46
CA VAL A 1065 14.61 20.56 14.26
C VAL A 1065 14.39 19.63 13.07
N GLU A 1066 15.28 18.64 12.88
CA GLU A 1066 15.13 17.62 11.83
C GLU A 1066 13.91 16.73 12.05
N GLN A 1067 13.62 16.37 13.30
CA GLN A 1067 12.43 15.58 13.68
C GLN A 1067 11.17 16.44 13.86
N GLU A 1068 11.24 17.75 13.57
CA GLU A 1068 10.14 18.73 13.74
C GLU A 1068 9.46 18.72 15.13
N ASN A 1069 10.19 18.34 16.18
CA ASN A 1069 9.66 18.21 17.53
C ASN A 1069 9.57 19.57 18.24
N ILE A 1070 8.47 20.29 18.01
CA ILE A 1070 8.25 21.66 18.53
C ILE A 1070 8.37 21.76 20.06
N ALA A 1071 7.87 20.76 20.79
CA ALA A 1071 7.93 20.74 22.25
C ALA A 1071 9.37 20.66 22.73
N LEU A 1072 10.18 19.79 22.13
CA LEU A 1072 11.60 19.65 22.44
C LEU A 1072 12.43 20.87 22.00
N ILE A 1073 12.16 21.45 20.83
CA ILE A 1073 12.82 22.69 20.36
C ILE A 1073 12.65 23.82 21.38
N LYS A 1074 11.41 24.07 21.81
CA LYS A 1074 11.10 25.11 22.81
C LYS A 1074 11.77 24.82 24.15
N LEU A 1075 11.76 23.56 24.58
CA LEU A 1075 12.37 23.14 25.83
C LEU A 1075 13.90 23.34 25.82
N LEU A 1076 14.59 22.89 24.77
CA LEU A 1076 16.04 23.03 24.61
C LEU A 1076 16.45 24.51 24.60
N LEU A 1077 15.75 25.36 23.84
CA LEU A 1077 16.01 26.79 23.80
C LEU A 1077 15.78 27.46 25.16
N ALA A 1078 14.69 27.11 25.86
CA ALA A 1078 14.39 27.62 27.19
C ALA A 1078 15.43 27.20 28.24
N ARG A 1079 16.14 26.10 28.00
CA ARG A 1079 17.19 25.55 28.88
C ARG A 1079 18.61 25.82 28.37
N GLY A 1080 18.78 26.75 27.44
CA GLY A 1080 20.10 27.31 27.08
C GLY A 1080 20.76 26.73 25.83
N ALA A 1081 20.02 26.03 24.96
CA ALA A 1081 20.53 25.60 23.65
C ALA A 1081 20.79 26.79 22.71
N ARG A 1082 21.90 26.76 21.99
CA ARG A 1082 22.33 27.83 21.05
C ARG A 1082 21.93 27.49 19.62
N ALA A 1083 20.96 28.24 19.07
CA ALA A 1083 20.55 28.13 17.67
C ALA A 1083 21.62 28.60 16.66
N GLY A 1084 22.67 29.30 17.12
CA GLY A 1084 23.75 29.78 16.25
C GLY A 1084 24.92 28.80 16.07
N HIS A 1085 24.86 27.60 16.66
CA HIS A 1085 25.91 26.60 16.47
C HIS A 1085 25.91 26.09 15.03
N ALA A 1086 27.09 26.08 14.41
CA ALA A 1086 27.28 25.52 13.07
C ALA A 1086 27.89 24.12 13.17
N ASN A 1087 27.36 23.18 12.39
CA ASN A 1087 27.92 21.83 12.28
C ASN A 1087 29.21 21.84 11.44
N GLU A 1088 29.84 20.68 11.23
CA GLU A 1088 31.12 20.58 10.48
C GLU A 1088 31.01 21.07 9.03
N ASN A 1089 29.82 21.08 8.45
CA ASN A 1089 29.53 21.60 7.11
C ASN A 1089 29.22 23.11 7.08
N GLY A 1090 29.29 23.80 8.22
CA GLY A 1090 28.95 25.21 8.36
C GLY A 1090 27.45 25.50 8.38
N GLU A 1091 26.59 24.47 8.41
CA GLU A 1091 25.14 24.64 8.49
C GLU A 1091 24.75 24.98 9.93
N THR A 1092 23.72 25.82 10.11
CA THR A 1092 23.08 26.08 11.42
C THR A 1092 21.67 25.50 11.44
N VAL A 1093 21.03 25.40 12.61
CA VAL A 1093 19.63 24.95 12.67
C VAL A 1093 18.67 25.82 11.86
N ALA A 1094 19.05 27.07 11.56
CA ALA A 1094 18.31 27.95 10.66
C ALA A 1094 18.39 27.53 9.18
N HIS A 1095 19.51 26.93 8.75
CA HIS A 1095 19.66 26.38 7.41
C HIS A 1095 18.76 25.16 7.23
N ARG A 1096 18.76 24.23 8.22
CA ARG A 1096 17.90 23.05 8.19
C ARG A 1096 16.42 23.41 8.28
N ALA A 1097 16.08 24.42 9.09
CA ALA A 1097 14.71 24.93 9.22
C ALA A 1097 14.21 25.75 8.02
N ARG A 1098 15.01 25.95 6.95
CA ARG A 1098 14.60 26.74 5.76
C ARG A 1098 13.37 26.14 5.06
N TRP A 1099 13.31 24.82 5.00
CA TRP A 1099 12.22 24.06 4.36
C TRP A 1099 11.18 23.52 5.35
N SER A 1100 11.39 23.66 6.66
CA SER A 1100 10.47 23.21 7.71
C SER A 1100 9.25 24.14 7.90
N ASP A 1101 8.26 23.65 8.65
CA ASP A 1101 7.00 24.34 8.96
C ASP A 1101 7.20 25.75 9.57
N ALA A 1102 6.22 26.64 9.37
CA ALA A 1102 6.15 27.95 10.01
C ALA A 1102 6.19 27.90 11.55
N GLU A 1103 5.77 26.79 12.17
CA GLU A 1103 5.84 26.58 13.62
C GLU A 1103 7.26 26.26 14.10
N VAL A 1104 8.04 25.48 13.35
CA VAL A 1104 9.47 25.25 13.60
C VAL A 1104 10.23 26.58 13.49
N LYS A 1105 9.96 27.36 12.43
CA LYS A 1105 10.53 28.70 12.23
C LYS A 1105 10.19 29.66 13.37
N ARG A 1106 8.94 29.67 13.84
CA ARG A 1106 8.51 30.46 15.01
C ARG A 1106 9.20 30.01 16.30
N ALA A 1107 9.32 28.70 16.53
CA ALA A 1107 9.97 28.16 17.71
C ALA A 1107 11.46 28.55 17.79
N LEU A 1108 12.15 28.64 16.65
CA LEU A 1108 13.54 29.08 16.53
C LEU A 1108 13.71 30.61 16.52
N GLY A 1109 12.61 31.39 16.52
CA GLY A 1109 12.67 32.85 16.38
C GLY A 1109 13.11 33.33 15.00
N LEU A 1110 13.00 32.49 13.97
CA LEU A 1110 13.33 32.84 12.58
C LEU A 1110 12.19 33.65 11.95
N PRO A 1111 12.51 34.60 11.04
CA PRO A 1111 11.49 35.38 10.36
C PRO A 1111 10.60 34.47 9.52
N THR A 1112 9.36 34.27 9.96
CA THR A 1112 8.29 33.75 9.10
C THR A 1112 7.96 34.85 8.11
N ARG A 1113 8.19 34.64 6.82
CA ARG A 1113 7.85 35.63 5.79
C ARG A 1113 6.36 36.00 5.91
N SER A 1114 6.08 37.13 6.54
CA SER A 1114 4.84 37.87 6.39
C SER A 1114 4.97 38.71 5.13
N SER A 1115 4.48 38.23 4.00
CA SER A 1115 4.34 39.11 2.84
C SER A 1115 3.11 40.00 3.04
N SER A 1116 3.32 41.15 3.68
CA SER A 1116 2.48 42.34 3.51
C SER A 1116 3.39 43.52 3.16
N HIS A 1117 2.91 44.38 2.25
CA HIS A 1117 3.55 45.50 1.55
C HIS A 1117 4.25 45.06 0.26
N GLY A 1118 3.88 45.53 -0.93
CA GLY A 1118 3.34 46.83 -1.31
C GLY A 1118 4.27 47.38 -2.39
N GLY A 1119 3.78 47.45 -3.63
CA GLY A 1119 4.61 47.58 -4.83
C GLY A 1119 5.39 48.89 -5.00
N TYR A 1120 6.33 48.87 -5.95
CA TYR A 1120 6.52 49.85 -7.03
C TYR A 1120 7.70 49.43 -7.92
N GLY A 1121 7.50 49.52 -9.25
CA GLY A 1121 8.55 49.80 -10.23
C GLY A 1121 9.28 48.59 -10.82
N GLY A 1122 8.94 48.23 -12.05
CA GLY A 1122 9.69 47.26 -12.85
C GLY A 1122 10.95 47.85 -13.49
N ASP A 1123 11.77 46.95 -14.04
CA ASP A 1123 12.33 47.05 -15.39
C ASP A 1123 13.12 45.77 -15.72
N GLY A 1124 13.17 45.44 -17.01
CA GLY A 1124 14.24 44.70 -17.72
C GLY A 1124 14.62 43.29 -17.23
N SER A 1125 14.28 42.23 -17.97
CA SER A 1125 15.03 41.75 -19.17
C SER A 1125 16.27 40.95 -18.80
N ASP A 1126 16.19 39.67 -19.18
CA ASP A 1126 17.19 38.94 -19.97
C ASP A 1126 18.47 38.42 -19.30
N ASP A 1127 18.71 37.15 -19.62
CA ASP A 1127 20.00 36.50 -19.89
C ASP A 1127 20.90 36.19 -18.68
N ASP A 1128 21.70 35.14 -18.68
CA ASP A 1128 21.72 33.81 -19.29
C ASP A 1128 22.90 33.11 -18.57
N GLU A 1129 23.02 31.81 -18.72
CA GLU A 1129 24.31 31.08 -18.78
C GLU A 1129 25.30 31.19 -17.59
N SER A 1130 25.39 30.16 -16.75
CA SER A 1130 26.23 28.95 -16.92
C SER A 1130 27.68 29.11 -16.46
N SER A 1131 28.04 28.20 -15.56
CA SER A 1131 29.29 27.42 -15.51
C SER A 1131 30.64 28.13 -15.63
N ASP A 1132 31.42 27.94 -14.57
CA ASP A 1132 32.79 27.40 -14.58
C ASP A 1132 33.86 28.17 -15.35
N ASP A 1133 34.80 28.74 -14.60
CA ASP A 1133 36.18 28.27 -14.74
C ASP A 1133 37.02 28.61 -13.51
N GLU A 1134 37.80 27.60 -13.13
CA GLU A 1134 38.78 27.61 -12.05
C GLU A 1134 39.90 28.64 -12.29
N SER A 1135 40.43 29.23 -11.22
CA SER A 1135 41.81 28.95 -10.77
C SER A 1135 42.41 30.03 -9.88
N SER A 1136 43.19 29.52 -8.93
CA SER A 1136 44.39 30.10 -8.29
C SER A 1136 44.22 30.99 -7.05
N ASP A 1137 44.76 30.41 -5.97
CA ASP A 1137 45.74 30.97 -5.04
C ASP A 1137 45.32 32.06 -4.04
N ASP A 1138 45.25 31.57 -2.80
CA ASP A 1138 46.02 32.02 -1.64
C ASP A 1138 45.69 33.33 -0.92
N SER A 1139 45.86 33.20 0.40
CA SER A 1139 46.08 34.19 1.46
C SER A 1139 44.83 34.94 1.97
N GLU A 1140 44.40 34.58 3.19
CA GLU A 1140 44.65 35.36 4.44
C GLU A 1140 43.86 36.69 4.42
N GLU A 1141 42.98 37.02 5.36
CA GLU A 1141 43.15 37.05 6.81
C GLU A 1141 41.80 37.44 7.44
N ALA A 1142 41.67 37.20 8.75
CA ALA A 1142 40.58 37.52 9.67
C ALA A 1142 39.86 38.87 9.42
N GLY A 1143 38.56 39.04 9.70
CA GLY A 1143 37.74 38.37 10.71
C GLY A 1143 37.57 39.28 11.93
N ASP A 1144 36.58 40.19 11.88
CA ASP A 1144 35.91 40.84 13.02
C ASP A 1144 34.75 41.71 12.48
N ASP A 1145 33.52 41.31 12.77
CA ASP A 1145 32.46 42.07 13.49
C ASP A 1145 31.07 41.41 13.35
#